data_AF-A0A958QLB4-F1
#
_entry.id   AF-A0A958QLB4-F1
#
_cell.length_a   1.000
_cell.length_b   1.000
_cell.length_c   1.000
_cell.angle_alpha   90.00
_cell.angle_beta   90.00
_cell.angle_gamma   90.00
#
_symmetry.space_group_name_H-M   'P 1'
#
loop_
_entity.id
_entity.type
_entity.pdbx_description
1 polymer ?
#
loop_
_entity_poly.entity_id
_entity_poly.type
_entity_poly.pdbx_seq_one_letter_code
_entity_poly.pdbx_strand_id
1 'polypeptide(L)'
;QLDRSQKNELQAHFGEKWWTGLAPKNCPGFDIVGQSLKALPLLNLQICSRQDIIDYFNNAWTLTELLFASLKTEQAYMRPPYHHLRHPLIFYYGHTAVLFLNKLRLAGLADTPVDLYLEKVLETGVDEMSWDDMSKNDMEWPSVSEVKDYRQKIYDLVLHLLKTHPDLDDTSNFTIDSPWWALFMSLEHEKIHFETSSVLIRELPIELVEEPTFWPKEHSSLLQGSVSNKVVGNEWIEIKGKDVKYGKPKEASSFGWDNEYGTRSLHVKDFKVTQNLITNGEYYEFVKTNAYTDDTFWSEEGVLWRKFRNTKRPTFWVAHGPEGLHEYKLRTIFNLIDMPWDWPVEVNFHEAEAFAKWKSKADLSKCTYRLPTEGEHHLMRDEQEVDLVLQEKSYAEKASLSLKYNFNFTHSSPRPVQESSPNHKGIRDVFGNVWQWTLDQFNPLDNFKAHKLYDDFSVPCFDGKHQMILGGSFISCGHEASKWARFHFRPHFFQHAGFRLAASLDGSEDNGARRLLHKTTYVHQTRTSVLDQIQKDGWWKSVSQPLELSSSDLEQLWSETSKKIIAFENTRNLSSPKGTALDPKTNDIKQGFRIAYQGTKNFPDRPDDFSKLLKLVVDDLVPTGQLPGHSGYMAYVSGAGNAISNMAQALSQTFNQYTAHFSLAPGLVALELEVLKWMQNMVGYSVEEAGGFLTTGGSLANLSALSLARTSLMKGYDLSQARFYSSQEVHHSVGKSLSVLGFPKESLVVIKTEKNHKLDLNHLKTAIEEDLKNNLQPICIIATAGSTNTGTVDPICEISDIAKKFNLWLHVDAAYGGFFMLTEMGKKQMQGIENADSVALDPHKSLSLPYGTGSLLVKDKRKLIYKYAGESTYMPPSPLDSGQARVDFADISPELSRDFRGLRLWLPIKTLGIGPFQLNLEEKIELTKYFVSELRKLPMVQVLKEPDLTITNFMLSDSKKTKTLLEKINATEKFFLTGCTINNAFVIRVCLLGFRAHYQQVKDLLQFISDTLKSMDTI
;
A
#
# COMPACT_ATOMS: atom_id res chain seq x y z
N GLN A 1 10.19 -5.82 44.03
CA GLN A 1 11.25 -4.80 43.80
C GLN A 1 11.68 -4.94 42.36
N LEU A 2 11.62 -3.86 41.58
CA LEU A 2 12.10 -3.85 40.20
C LEU A 2 13.63 -3.71 40.24
N ASP A 3 14.36 -4.65 39.64
CA ASP A 3 15.81 -4.62 39.58
C ASP A 3 16.26 -3.53 38.59
N ARG A 4 16.63 -2.35 39.11
CA ARG A 4 17.18 -1.24 38.31
C ARG A 4 18.72 -1.33 38.16
N SER A 5 19.36 -2.41 38.60
CA SER A 5 20.82 -2.53 38.63
C SER A 5 21.48 -2.72 37.26
N GLN A 6 20.69 -3.02 36.21
CA GLN A 6 21.19 -3.09 34.84
C GLN A 6 21.81 -1.74 34.43
N LYS A 7 23.08 -1.80 34.02
CA LYS A 7 23.83 -0.67 33.45
C LYS A 7 23.30 -0.36 32.06
N ASN A 8 23.38 0.90 31.66
CA ASN A 8 23.08 1.32 30.29
C ASN A 8 24.15 0.80 29.32
N GLU A 9 23.81 -0.27 28.59
CA GLU A 9 24.69 -0.98 27.66
C GLU A 9 25.05 -0.10 26.47
N LEU A 10 24.10 0.72 26.00
CA LEU A 10 24.29 1.62 24.86
C LEU A 10 25.22 2.78 25.22
N GLN A 11 25.05 3.38 26.41
CA GLN A 11 26.01 4.39 26.90
C GLN A 11 27.39 3.79 27.15
N ALA A 12 27.48 2.55 27.66
CA ALA A 12 28.76 1.86 27.81
C ALA A 12 29.43 1.54 26.46
N HIS A 13 28.64 1.23 25.43
CA HIS A 13 29.12 0.91 24.09
C HIS A 13 29.56 2.15 23.29
N PHE A 14 28.70 3.17 23.22
CA PHE A 14 28.94 4.36 22.40
C PHE A 14 29.71 5.47 23.13
N GLY A 15 29.51 5.64 24.44
CA GLY A 15 30.13 6.73 25.22
C GLY A 15 29.90 8.10 24.57
N GLU A 16 30.98 8.90 24.45
CA GLU A 16 30.92 10.21 23.78
C GLU A 16 30.55 10.12 22.29
N LYS A 17 30.66 8.94 21.65
CA LYS A 17 30.23 8.74 20.26
C LYS A 17 28.70 8.65 20.12
N TRP A 18 27.94 8.60 21.21
CA TRP A 18 26.47 8.58 21.17
C TRP A 18 25.91 9.77 20.39
N TRP A 19 26.44 10.95 20.65
CA TRP A 19 25.95 12.19 20.07
C TRP A 19 26.24 12.22 18.57
N THR A 20 25.18 12.19 17.75
CA THR A 20 25.28 12.34 16.30
C THR A 20 25.44 13.81 15.85
N GLY A 21 25.32 14.75 16.79
CA GLY A 21 25.57 16.17 16.61
C GLY A 21 26.42 16.73 17.75
N LEU A 22 26.07 17.92 18.25
CA LEU A 22 26.77 18.48 19.42
C LEU A 22 26.42 17.69 20.70
N ALA A 23 27.41 17.47 21.56
CA ALA A 23 27.14 16.98 22.91
C ALA A 23 26.43 18.08 23.74
N PRO A 24 25.58 17.73 24.72
CA PRO A 24 24.78 18.71 25.47
C PRO A 24 25.57 19.88 26.06
N LYS A 25 26.75 19.62 26.64
CA LYS A 25 27.68 20.62 27.21
C LYS A 25 28.18 21.67 26.21
N ASN A 26 28.18 21.35 24.93
CA ASN A 26 28.66 22.21 23.83
C ASN A 26 27.50 22.82 23.03
N CYS A 27 26.26 22.46 23.34
CA CYS A 27 25.09 22.83 22.58
C CYS A 27 24.55 24.21 23.04
N PRO A 28 24.10 25.07 22.11
CA PRO A 28 23.29 26.23 22.45
C PRO A 28 22.09 25.85 23.32
N GLY A 29 21.80 26.65 24.35
CA GLY A 29 20.76 26.35 25.35
C GLY A 29 21.25 25.58 26.58
N PHE A 30 22.54 25.25 26.69
CA PHE A 30 23.10 24.62 27.89
C PHE A 30 23.13 25.59 29.08
N ASP A 31 22.42 25.24 30.15
CA ASP A 31 22.37 25.98 31.40
C ASP A 31 23.51 25.53 32.31
N ILE A 32 24.55 26.36 32.42
CA ILE A 32 25.73 26.09 33.25
C ILE A 32 25.36 26.00 34.74
N VAL A 33 24.35 26.75 35.20
CA VAL A 33 23.94 26.75 36.61
C VAL A 33 23.13 25.50 36.92
N GLY A 34 22.16 25.17 36.05
CA GLY A 34 21.34 23.96 36.17
C GLY A 34 22.05 22.66 35.81
N GLN A 35 23.22 22.73 35.15
CA GLN A 35 23.94 21.59 34.55
C GLN A 35 23.03 20.76 33.62
N SER A 36 22.21 21.44 32.82
CA SER A 36 21.18 20.81 31.99
C SER A 36 21.02 21.51 30.63
N LEU A 37 20.62 20.78 29.59
CA LEU A 37 20.25 21.37 28.31
C LEU A 37 18.78 21.80 28.31
N LYS A 38 18.52 23.07 27.98
CA LYS A 38 17.16 23.61 27.82
C LYS A 38 16.86 23.89 26.36
N ALA A 39 15.58 23.93 26.02
CA ALA A 39 15.15 24.31 24.68
C ALA A 39 15.36 25.80 24.43
N LEU A 40 15.79 26.14 23.21
CA LEU A 40 15.82 27.52 22.76
C LEU A 40 14.39 28.03 22.48
N PRO A 41 14.13 29.34 22.63
CA PRO A 41 12.86 29.94 22.23
C PRO A 41 12.54 29.62 20.75
N LEU A 42 11.26 29.63 20.37
CA LEU A 42 10.80 29.47 18.99
C LEU A 42 11.45 30.52 18.08
N LEU A 43 12.05 30.05 16.99
CA LEU A 43 12.76 30.91 16.04
C LEU A 43 11.85 31.99 15.44
N ASN A 44 12.34 33.22 15.43
CA ASN A 44 11.66 34.36 14.84
C ASN A 44 12.24 34.65 13.44
N LEU A 45 11.50 34.26 12.42
CA LEU A 45 11.87 34.29 11.01
C LEU A 45 12.09 35.72 10.46
N GLN A 46 11.70 36.77 11.19
CA GLN A 46 11.93 38.16 10.77
C GLN A 46 13.25 38.73 11.29
N ILE A 47 13.83 38.15 12.35
CA ILE A 47 15.05 38.67 12.98
C ILE A 47 16.19 37.64 13.04
N CYS A 48 15.91 36.37 12.77
CA CYS A 48 16.90 35.32 12.91
C CYS A 48 18.06 35.51 11.93
N SER A 49 19.28 35.32 12.43
CA SER A 49 20.47 35.17 11.60
C SER A 49 20.67 33.71 11.17
N ARG A 50 21.56 33.46 10.21
CA ARG A 50 22.03 32.11 9.89
C ARG A 50 22.52 31.35 11.12
N GLN A 51 23.23 32.04 12.03
CA GLN A 51 23.73 31.41 13.25
C GLN A 51 22.59 31.01 14.18
N ASP A 52 21.52 31.81 14.28
CA ASP A 52 20.35 31.46 15.08
C ASP A 52 19.64 30.20 14.55
N ILE A 53 19.55 30.04 13.21
CA ILE A 53 19.00 28.84 12.58
C ILE A 53 19.87 27.61 12.91
N ILE A 54 21.20 27.74 12.81
CA ILE A 54 22.15 26.67 13.16
C ILE A 54 22.05 26.29 14.64
N ASP A 55 21.96 27.28 15.52
CA ASP A 55 21.85 27.06 16.97
C ASP A 55 20.54 26.38 17.34
N TYR A 56 19.44 26.76 16.69
CA TYR A 56 18.13 26.15 16.85
C TYR A 56 18.10 24.69 16.36
N PHE A 57 18.71 24.41 15.21
CA PHE A 57 18.89 23.05 14.70
C PHE A 57 19.70 22.17 15.65
N ASN A 58 20.87 22.66 16.10
CA ASN A 58 21.71 21.93 17.04
C ASN A 58 20.98 21.65 18.36
N ASN A 59 20.23 22.61 18.88
CA ASN A 59 19.45 22.47 20.10
C ASN A 59 18.34 21.42 19.95
N ALA A 60 17.52 21.51 18.89
CA ALA A 60 16.45 20.53 18.63
C ALA A 60 17.00 19.11 18.49
N TRP A 61 18.05 18.94 17.67
CA TRP A 61 18.69 17.64 17.45
C TRP A 61 19.26 17.05 18.74
N THR A 62 19.97 17.87 19.52
CA THR A 62 20.63 17.40 20.76
C THR A 62 19.61 17.08 21.86
N LEU A 63 18.47 17.76 21.92
CA LEU A 63 17.37 17.42 22.84
C LEU A 63 16.83 16.02 22.56
N THR A 64 16.60 15.68 21.28
CA THR A 64 16.20 14.33 20.87
C THR A 64 17.26 13.30 21.28
N GLU A 65 18.53 13.54 20.94
CA GLU A 65 19.63 12.64 21.32
C GLU A 65 19.73 12.45 22.85
N LEU A 66 19.47 13.50 23.62
CA LEU A 66 19.48 13.47 25.08
C LEU A 66 18.33 12.64 25.64
N LEU A 67 17.13 12.76 25.07
CA LEU A 67 15.99 11.94 25.47
C LEU A 67 16.23 10.46 25.16
N PHE A 68 16.71 10.14 23.96
CA PHE A 68 16.96 8.74 23.56
C PHE A 68 18.16 8.11 24.29
N ALA A 69 19.12 8.91 24.75
CA ALA A 69 20.20 8.44 25.64
C ALA A 69 19.70 7.74 26.92
N SER A 70 18.45 7.99 27.33
CA SER A 70 17.81 7.38 28.50
C SER A 70 17.53 5.88 28.37
N LEU A 71 17.47 5.35 27.15
CA LEU A 71 17.14 3.96 26.88
C LEU A 71 18.36 3.07 27.11
N LYS A 72 18.24 2.08 27.99
CA LYS A 72 19.40 1.31 28.48
C LYS A 72 19.92 0.23 27.53
N THR A 73 19.08 -0.29 26.64
CA THR A 73 19.35 -1.47 25.83
C THR A 73 18.71 -1.37 24.45
N GLU A 74 19.21 -2.13 23.47
CA GLU A 74 18.56 -2.30 22.15
C GLU A 74 17.09 -2.74 22.30
N GLN A 75 16.79 -3.62 23.25
CA GLN A 75 15.42 -4.06 23.50
C GLN A 75 14.48 -2.90 23.84
N ALA A 76 14.97 -1.88 24.56
CA ALA A 76 14.16 -0.71 24.89
C ALA A 76 13.76 0.11 23.64
N TYR A 77 14.59 0.10 22.59
CA TYR A 77 14.27 0.70 21.29
C TYR A 77 13.31 -0.14 20.46
N MET A 78 13.46 -1.47 20.50
CA MET A 78 12.66 -2.40 19.68
C MET A 78 11.32 -2.79 20.30
N ARG A 79 11.09 -2.41 21.57
CA ARG A 79 9.84 -2.72 22.27
C ARG A 79 8.75 -1.70 21.89
N PRO A 80 7.65 -2.12 21.25
CA PRO A 80 6.48 -1.25 21.12
C PRO A 80 5.86 -1.00 22.51
N PRO A 81 5.12 0.11 22.69
CA PRO A 81 4.36 0.33 23.91
C PRO A 81 3.43 -0.85 24.20
N TYR A 82 3.08 -1.08 25.48
CA TYR A 82 2.31 -2.25 25.92
C TYR A 82 0.96 -2.42 25.20
N HIS A 83 0.44 -1.32 24.65
CA HIS A 83 -0.82 -1.33 23.92
C HIS A 83 -0.69 -1.71 22.44
N HIS A 84 0.53 -1.81 21.90
CA HIS A 84 0.88 -2.14 20.52
C HIS A 84 0.37 -1.19 19.42
N LEU A 85 -0.41 -0.17 19.79
CA LEU A 85 -0.96 0.85 18.87
C LEU A 85 0.07 1.85 18.28
N ARG A 86 1.35 1.69 18.58
CA ARG A 86 2.44 2.62 18.20
C ARG A 86 3.66 1.79 17.83
N HIS A 87 4.47 2.30 16.91
CA HIS A 87 5.74 1.67 16.56
C HIS A 87 6.72 1.67 17.76
N PRO A 88 7.76 0.82 17.73
CA PRO A 88 8.82 0.89 18.72
C PRO A 88 9.62 2.19 18.63
N LEU A 89 10.32 2.54 19.71
CA LEU A 89 11.08 3.79 19.84
C LEU A 89 12.19 3.94 18.79
N ILE A 90 12.70 2.85 18.20
CA ILE A 90 13.65 2.90 17.08
C ILE A 90 13.09 3.66 15.87
N PHE A 91 11.79 3.55 15.61
CA PHE A 91 11.10 4.31 14.57
C PHE A 91 11.22 5.79 14.88
N TYR A 92 10.82 6.20 16.09
CA TYR A 92 10.82 7.60 16.50
C TYR A 92 12.23 8.21 16.54
N TYR A 93 13.25 7.41 16.86
CA TYR A 93 14.64 7.84 16.79
C TYR A 93 15.09 8.12 15.35
N GLY A 94 14.74 7.26 14.39
CA GLY A 94 15.17 7.42 12.99
C GLY A 94 14.28 8.34 12.13
N HIS A 95 12.99 8.38 12.44
CA HIS A 95 11.95 9.02 11.60
C HIS A 95 12.20 10.50 11.37
N THR A 96 12.61 11.25 12.41
CA THR A 96 12.84 12.70 12.27
C THR A 96 13.95 12.99 11.27
N ALA A 97 15.05 12.22 11.28
CA ALA A 97 16.13 12.36 10.32
C ALA A 97 15.71 12.01 8.88
N VAL A 98 14.86 10.99 8.70
CA VAL A 98 14.26 10.70 7.39
C VAL A 98 13.37 11.85 6.91
N LEU A 99 12.58 12.43 7.81
CA LEU A 99 11.72 13.57 7.46
C LEU A 99 12.55 14.79 7.03
N PHE A 100 13.66 15.12 7.71
CA PHE A 100 14.59 16.16 7.24
C PHE A 100 15.01 15.93 5.80
N LEU A 101 15.54 14.74 5.49
CA LEU A 101 16.01 14.43 4.14
C LEU A 101 14.88 14.50 3.11
N ASN A 102 13.73 13.88 3.40
CA ASN A 102 12.63 13.78 2.43
C ASN A 102 12.00 15.15 2.15
N LYS A 103 11.78 15.99 3.17
CA LYS A 103 11.22 17.33 2.97
C LYS A 103 12.20 18.26 2.27
N LEU A 104 13.50 18.19 2.59
CA LEU A 104 14.54 18.94 1.87
C LEU A 104 14.62 18.50 0.40
N ARG A 105 14.49 17.21 0.10
CA ARG A 105 14.44 16.70 -1.28
C ARG A 105 13.22 17.17 -2.04
N LEU A 106 12.03 17.13 -1.43
CA LEU A 106 10.81 17.65 -2.04
C LEU A 106 10.87 19.16 -2.31
N ALA A 107 11.60 19.90 -1.47
CA ALA A 107 11.83 21.33 -1.64
C ALA A 107 12.94 21.66 -2.65
N GLY A 108 13.68 20.67 -3.16
CA GLY A 108 14.82 20.87 -4.06
C GLY A 108 16.09 21.39 -3.38
N LEU A 109 16.21 21.20 -2.06
CA LEU A 109 17.40 21.57 -1.26
C LEU A 109 18.39 20.40 -1.09
N ALA A 110 17.99 19.19 -1.50
CA ALA A 110 18.83 17.99 -1.52
C ALA A 110 18.39 17.07 -2.67
N ASP A 111 19.31 16.32 -3.28
CA ASP A 111 19.00 15.58 -4.52
C ASP A 111 19.10 14.05 -4.40
N THR A 112 19.88 13.56 -3.44
CA THR A 112 20.23 12.14 -3.35
C THR A 112 19.75 11.49 -2.05
N PRO A 113 19.24 10.25 -2.12
CA PRO A 113 19.00 9.45 -0.93
C PRO A 113 20.33 9.07 -0.25
N VAL A 114 20.30 8.87 1.06
CA VAL A 114 21.44 8.45 1.89
C VAL A 114 21.40 6.94 2.15
N ASP A 115 20.22 6.40 2.47
CA ASP A 115 19.98 4.98 2.66
C ASP A 115 18.52 4.65 2.35
N LEU A 116 18.27 4.12 1.15
CA LEU A 116 16.90 3.85 0.68
C LEU A 116 16.15 2.82 1.54
N TYR A 117 16.85 1.92 2.23
CA TYR A 117 16.19 0.95 3.11
C TYR A 117 15.67 1.64 4.37
N LEU A 118 16.54 2.39 5.05
CA LEU A 118 16.18 3.11 6.26
C LEU A 118 15.15 4.20 5.99
N GLU A 119 15.31 4.94 4.90
CA GLU A 119 14.33 5.92 4.42
C GLU A 119 12.96 5.27 4.26
N LYS A 120 12.87 4.09 3.63
CA LYS A 120 11.60 3.40 3.42
C LYS A 120 10.98 2.88 4.72
N VAL A 121 11.78 2.30 5.61
CA VAL A 121 11.29 1.69 6.86
C VAL A 121 10.88 2.73 7.90
N LEU A 122 11.51 3.92 7.88
CA LEU A 122 11.31 4.96 8.88
C LEU A 122 10.51 6.17 8.36
N GLU A 123 10.13 6.23 7.08
CA GLU A 123 9.38 7.37 6.50
C GLU A 123 7.90 7.40 6.94
N THR A 124 7.21 6.26 6.93
CA THR A 124 5.76 6.24 7.14
C THR A 124 5.40 6.01 8.61
N GLY A 125 4.91 7.04 9.28
CA GLY A 125 4.24 6.90 10.57
C GLY A 125 2.81 6.37 10.40
N VAL A 126 2.36 5.46 11.26
CA VAL A 126 0.99 4.95 11.24
C VAL A 126 0.25 5.35 12.52
N ASP A 127 -0.66 6.32 12.43
CA ASP A 127 -1.70 6.51 13.43
C ASP A 127 -2.83 5.49 13.18
N GLU A 128 -3.26 4.76 14.21
CA GLU A 128 -4.20 3.67 14.02
C GLU A 128 -5.65 4.14 13.79
N MET A 129 -6.40 3.35 13.02
CA MET A 129 -7.81 3.61 12.70
C MET A 129 -8.79 2.95 13.69
N SER A 130 -8.29 2.09 14.60
CA SER A 130 -9.02 1.37 15.67
C SER A 130 -8.09 0.99 16.84
N TRP A 131 -8.64 0.77 18.05
CA TRP A 131 -7.92 0.45 19.30
C TRP A 131 -7.40 -1.00 19.41
N ASP A 132 -7.62 -1.82 18.37
CA ASP A 132 -7.34 -3.26 18.28
C ASP A 132 -6.55 -3.68 17.02
N ASP A 133 -5.94 -2.76 16.28
CA ASP A 133 -5.16 -3.06 15.06
C ASP A 133 -3.72 -3.52 15.37
N MET A 134 -3.59 -4.77 15.82
CA MET A 134 -2.33 -5.35 16.31
C MET A 134 -1.32 -5.76 15.22
N SER A 135 -1.56 -5.46 13.94
CA SER A 135 -0.82 -6.03 12.79
C SER A 135 0.46 -5.28 12.35
N LYS A 136 0.95 -4.31 13.14
CA LYS A 136 1.85 -3.24 12.65
C LYS A 136 3.34 -3.41 12.95
N ASN A 137 3.72 -4.50 13.61
CA ASN A 137 5.10 -4.73 14.04
C ASN A 137 5.71 -6.00 13.43
N ASP A 138 5.12 -6.54 12.36
CA ASP A 138 5.61 -7.73 11.64
C ASP A 138 6.77 -7.41 10.66
N MET A 139 7.63 -6.45 11.02
CA MET A 139 8.79 -6.04 10.22
C MET A 139 10.08 -6.08 11.04
N GLU A 140 11.20 -6.40 10.38
CA GLU A 140 12.51 -6.37 11.01
C GLU A 140 13.00 -4.93 11.15
N TRP A 141 13.08 -4.44 12.39
CA TRP A 141 13.58 -3.10 12.69
C TRP A 141 15.11 -3.03 12.60
N PRO A 142 15.67 -1.94 12.03
CA PRO A 142 17.12 -1.72 11.99
C PRO A 142 17.71 -1.53 13.38
N SER A 143 18.97 -1.91 13.60
CA SER A 143 19.65 -1.75 14.90
C SER A 143 19.84 -0.28 15.29
N VAL A 144 20.05 0.00 16.59
CA VAL A 144 20.37 1.37 17.06
C VAL A 144 21.62 1.91 16.37
N SER A 145 22.64 1.06 16.14
CA SER A 145 23.86 1.48 15.43
C SER A 145 23.58 1.95 14.01
N GLU A 146 22.78 1.21 13.24
CA GLU A 146 22.44 1.57 11.85
C GLU A 146 21.66 2.88 11.79
N VAL A 147 20.65 3.03 12.66
CA VAL A 147 19.83 4.26 12.71
C VAL A 147 20.65 5.45 13.17
N LYS A 148 21.52 5.28 14.16
CA LYS A 148 22.42 6.33 14.66
C LYS A 148 23.40 6.78 13.58
N ASP A 149 24.02 5.85 12.85
CA ASP A 149 24.95 6.18 11.77
C ASP A 149 24.23 6.92 10.63
N TYR A 150 22.99 6.54 10.34
CA TYR A 150 22.14 7.30 9.41
C TYR A 150 21.85 8.71 9.92
N ARG A 151 21.42 8.85 11.18
CA ARG A 151 21.19 10.16 11.83
C ARG A 151 22.42 11.07 11.73
N GLN A 152 23.63 10.57 12.01
CA GLN A 152 24.87 11.33 11.85
C GLN A 152 25.04 11.89 10.43
N LYS A 153 24.82 11.06 9.41
CA LYS A 153 24.94 11.49 8.00
C LYS A 153 23.93 12.59 7.67
N ILE A 154 22.70 12.48 8.17
CA ILE A 154 21.66 13.50 7.98
C ILE A 154 22.05 14.79 8.71
N TYR A 155 22.53 14.70 9.95
CA TYR A 155 23.00 15.85 10.71
C TYR A 155 24.10 16.61 9.94
N ASP A 156 25.11 15.89 9.44
CA ASP A 156 26.22 16.48 8.69
C ASP A 156 25.74 17.13 7.39
N LEU A 157 24.80 16.49 6.68
CA LEU A 157 24.20 17.02 5.46
C LEU A 157 23.44 18.32 5.72
N VAL A 158 22.54 18.32 6.72
CA VAL A 158 21.73 19.50 7.07
C VAL A 158 22.64 20.62 7.58
N LEU A 159 23.62 20.31 8.45
CA LEU A 159 24.56 21.30 8.95
C LEU A 159 25.43 21.89 7.84
N HIS A 160 25.86 21.07 6.87
CA HIS A 160 26.57 21.56 5.70
C HIS A 160 25.71 22.54 4.91
N LEU A 161 24.47 22.16 4.60
CA LEU A 161 23.51 23.01 3.88
C LEU A 161 23.28 24.34 4.61
N LEU A 162 23.05 24.31 5.93
CA LEU A 162 22.88 25.51 6.75
C LEU A 162 24.10 26.44 6.74
N LYS A 163 25.30 25.88 6.64
CA LYS A 163 26.56 26.64 6.64
C LYS A 163 26.91 27.21 5.28
N THR A 164 26.52 26.57 4.17
CA THR A 164 27.05 26.88 2.84
C THR A 164 26.02 27.44 1.86
N HIS A 165 24.73 27.22 2.06
CA HIS A 165 23.73 27.61 1.07
C HIS A 165 23.54 29.15 1.00
N PRO A 166 23.62 29.77 -0.19
CA PRO A 166 23.60 31.23 -0.34
C PRO A 166 22.28 31.89 0.08
N ASP A 167 21.14 31.20 -0.04
CA ASP A 167 19.84 31.72 0.42
C ASP A 167 19.81 32.11 1.91
N LEU A 168 20.71 31.56 2.74
CA LEU A 168 20.81 31.91 4.15
C LEU A 168 21.74 33.11 4.40
N ASP A 169 22.26 33.77 3.34
CA ASP A 169 23.00 35.04 3.46
C ASP A 169 22.04 36.21 3.70
N ASP A 170 20.79 36.08 3.23
CA ASP A 170 19.69 37.02 3.48
C ASP A 170 18.49 36.28 4.07
N THR A 171 18.34 36.36 5.38
CA THR A 171 17.27 35.70 6.14
C THR A 171 15.99 36.55 6.22
N SER A 172 15.89 37.66 5.48
CA SER A 172 14.79 38.62 5.62
C SER A 172 13.43 38.16 5.09
N ASN A 173 13.34 37.01 4.41
CA ASN A 173 12.10 36.60 3.72
C ASN A 173 11.82 35.08 3.69
N PHE A 174 11.64 34.45 4.85
CA PHE A 174 11.12 33.08 4.94
C PHE A 174 9.59 33.05 5.02
N THR A 175 8.93 32.86 3.87
CA THR A 175 7.47 32.67 3.79
C THR A 175 7.11 31.18 3.69
N ILE A 176 5.81 30.87 3.85
CA ILE A 176 5.27 29.51 3.68
C ILE A 176 5.57 28.89 2.31
N ASP A 177 5.79 29.71 1.29
CA ASP A 177 6.10 29.23 -0.07
C ASP A 177 7.60 29.01 -0.31
N SER A 178 8.46 29.44 0.63
CA SER A 178 9.92 29.27 0.55
C SER A 178 10.33 27.80 0.61
N PRO A 179 11.33 27.35 -0.18
CA PRO A 179 11.91 26.01 -0.03
C PRO A 179 12.38 25.71 1.41
N TRP A 180 12.88 26.73 2.11
CA TRP A 180 13.34 26.63 3.50
C TRP A 180 12.23 26.38 4.52
N TRP A 181 10.96 26.52 4.12
CA TRP A 181 9.84 26.08 4.95
C TRP A 181 9.93 24.58 5.28
N ALA A 182 10.54 23.78 4.40
CA ALA A 182 10.83 22.37 4.64
C ALA A 182 11.75 22.14 5.86
N LEU A 183 12.75 23.02 6.04
CA LEU A 183 13.66 22.95 7.19
C LEU A 183 12.91 23.27 8.48
N PHE A 184 12.18 24.40 8.52
CA PHE A 184 11.42 24.80 9.72
C PHE A 184 10.35 23.79 10.09
N MET A 185 9.68 23.22 9.09
CA MET A 185 8.78 22.09 9.26
C MET A 185 9.49 20.90 9.91
N SER A 186 10.69 20.55 9.45
CA SER A 186 11.45 19.42 10.00
C SER A 186 11.93 19.68 11.43
N LEU A 187 12.36 20.92 11.73
CA LEU A 187 12.76 21.36 13.07
C LEU A 187 11.61 21.26 14.07
N GLU A 188 10.44 21.78 13.72
CA GLU A 188 9.28 21.72 14.61
C GLU A 188 8.69 20.30 14.69
N HIS A 189 8.80 19.52 13.62
CA HIS A 189 8.44 18.09 13.65
C HIS A 189 9.33 17.28 14.57
N GLU A 190 10.64 17.57 14.62
CA GLU A 190 11.54 16.94 15.58
C GLU A 190 11.12 17.24 17.02
N LYS A 191 10.64 18.46 17.31
CA LYS A 191 10.12 18.82 18.64
C LYS A 191 8.83 18.08 19.01
N ILE A 192 7.90 17.91 18.05
CA ILE A 192 6.71 17.06 18.23
C ILE A 192 7.11 15.63 18.62
N HIS A 193 8.11 15.08 17.92
CA HIS A 193 8.60 13.75 18.21
C HIS A 193 9.40 13.65 19.50
N PHE A 194 10.07 14.72 19.94
CA PHE A 194 10.70 14.80 21.26
C PHE A 194 9.63 14.69 22.37
N GLU A 195 8.56 15.48 22.31
CA GLU A 195 7.47 15.38 23.29
C GLU A 195 6.76 14.02 23.21
N THR A 196 6.37 13.58 22.01
CA THR A 196 5.69 12.29 21.82
C THR A 196 6.54 11.12 22.33
N SER A 197 7.84 11.09 22.00
CA SER A 197 8.74 10.02 22.47
C SER A 197 8.89 10.03 23.98
N SER A 198 8.84 11.20 24.63
CA SER A 198 8.93 11.27 26.09
C SER A 198 7.73 10.60 26.78
N VAL A 199 6.55 10.64 26.17
CA VAL A 199 5.36 9.92 26.63
C VAL A 199 5.52 8.42 26.42
N LEU A 200 5.98 7.99 25.25
CA LEU A 200 6.20 6.57 24.94
C LEU A 200 7.29 5.95 25.83
N ILE A 201 8.35 6.71 26.15
CA ILE A 201 9.40 6.32 27.10
C ILE A 201 8.83 6.19 28.51
N ARG A 202 7.89 7.06 28.91
CA ARG A 202 7.19 6.96 30.20
C ARG A 202 6.34 5.70 30.30
N GLU A 203 5.82 5.20 29.19
CA GLU A 203 5.05 3.94 29.10
C GLU A 203 5.93 2.68 29.13
N LEU A 204 7.25 2.79 28.94
CA LEU A 204 8.15 1.65 29.08
C LEU A 204 8.29 1.20 30.55
N PRO A 205 8.57 -0.09 30.78
CA PRO A 205 9.03 -0.57 32.08
C PRO A 205 10.18 0.29 32.63
N ILE A 206 10.08 0.69 33.89
CA ILE A 206 11.00 1.69 34.48
C ILE A 206 12.46 1.20 34.56
N GLU A 207 12.65 -0.11 34.56
CA GLU A 207 13.96 -0.77 34.54
C GLU A 207 14.72 -0.57 33.22
N LEU A 208 14.01 -0.27 32.11
CA LEU A 208 14.60 -0.07 30.78
C LEU A 208 15.08 1.38 30.53
N VAL A 209 14.79 2.28 31.48
CA VAL A 209 15.06 3.72 31.33
C VAL A 209 15.87 4.28 32.51
N GLU A 210 16.66 5.31 32.25
CA GLU A 210 17.35 6.10 33.27
C GLU A 210 17.36 7.59 32.92
N GLU A 211 17.45 8.44 33.96
CA GLU A 211 17.55 9.89 33.76
C GLU A 211 18.91 10.26 33.14
N PRO A 212 18.95 10.94 31.98
CA PRO A 212 20.20 11.39 31.37
C PRO A 212 20.93 12.44 32.22
N THR A 213 22.27 12.43 32.19
CA THR A 213 23.11 13.32 33.04
C THR A 213 22.77 14.82 32.92
N PHE A 214 22.47 15.30 31.70
CA PHE A 214 22.21 16.71 31.42
C PHE A 214 20.72 17.03 31.27
N TRP A 215 19.86 16.21 31.87
CA TRP A 215 18.41 16.39 31.86
C TRP A 215 18.00 17.49 32.86
N PRO A 216 17.12 18.44 32.48
CA PRO A 216 16.50 19.37 33.42
C PRO A 216 15.87 18.65 34.61
N LYS A 217 16.04 19.22 35.81
CA LYS A 217 15.49 18.61 37.02
C LYS A 217 13.97 18.74 37.09
N GLU A 218 13.35 17.76 37.72
CA GLU A 218 11.95 17.82 38.12
C GLU A 218 11.74 19.02 39.07
N HIS A 219 10.50 19.49 39.17
CA HIS A 219 10.18 20.68 39.95
C HIS A 219 10.52 20.52 41.45
N SER A 220 11.04 21.58 42.07
CA SER A 220 11.57 21.53 43.44
C SER A 220 10.53 21.25 44.54
N SER A 221 9.24 21.34 44.22
CA SER A 221 8.14 20.95 45.13
C SER A 221 8.22 19.48 45.56
N LEU A 222 8.98 18.63 44.85
CA LEU A 222 9.28 17.26 45.27
C LEU A 222 10.23 17.17 46.48
N LEU A 223 11.06 18.19 46.71
CA LEU A 223 12.03 18.22 47.81
C LEU A 223 11.39 18.71 49.12
N GLN A 224 10.29 19.45 49.04
CA GLN A 224 9.50 19.89 50.18
C GLN A 224 8.47 18.80 50.46
N GLY A 225 8.77 17.84 51.33
CA GLY A 225 7.88 16.70 51.61
C GLY A 225 6.43 17.14 51.85
N SER A 226 5.58 17.07 50.82
CA SER A 226 4.25 17.67 50.83
C SER A 226 3.23 16.68 51.40
N VAL A 227 3.27 16.55 52.72
CA VAL A 227 2.13 16.03 53.48
C VAL A 227 1.22 17.22 53.80
N SER A 228 -0.01 17.25 53.26
CA SER A 228 -1.20 17.22 54.14
C SER A 228 -2.58 17.47 53.49
N ASN A 229 -2.74 18.00 52.28
CA ASN A 229 -4.09 18.15 51.70
C ASN A 229 -4.23 17.42 50.36
N LYS A 230 -4.94 16.27 50.39
CA LYS A 230 -5.37 15.53 49.19
C LYS A 230 -6.34 16.32 48.30
N VAL A 231 -6.88 17.44 48.76
CA VAL A 231 -7.84 18.24 48.01
C VAL A 231 -7.47 19.71 48.12
N VAL A 232 -7.17 20.31 46.97
CA VAL A 232 -6.98 21.75 46.80
C VAL A 232 -8.30 22.33 46.31
N GLY A 233 -8.82 23.39 46.93
CA GLY A 233 -10.02 24.07 46.45
C GLY A 233 -9.81 24.68 45.06
N ASN A 234 -10.72 24.44 44.12
CA ASN A 234 -10.65 24.95 42.75
C ASN A 234 -11.88 25.83 42.46
N GLU A 235 -11.69 27.14 42.48
CA GLU A 235 -12.77 28.11 42.30
C GLU A 235 -13.26 28.17 40.84
N TRP A 236 -14.53 28.53 40.65
CA TRP A 236 -15.09 28.78 39.32
C TRP A 236 -15.05 30.27 38.99
N ILE A 237 -14.51 30.60 37.82
CA ILE A 237 -14.41 31.95 37.27
C ILE A 237 -15.47 32.11 36.18
N GLU A 238 -16.33 33.11 36.28
CA GLU A 238 -17.29 33.47 35.23
C GLU A 238 -16.62 34.34 34.16
N ILE A 239 -16.80 33.97 32.89
CA ILE A 239 -16.29 34.70 31.73
C ILE A 239 -17.49 35.13 30.89
N LYS A 240 -17.54 36.43 30.59
CA LYS A 240 -18.55 36.99 29.69
C LYS A 240 -18.29 36.58 28.25
N GLY A 241 -19.33 36.07 27.62
CA GLY A 241 -19.35 35.68 26.23
C GLY A 241 -19.15 36.89 25.31
N LYS A 242 -18.44 36.66 24.20
CA LYS A 242 -18.20 37.65 23.16
C LYS A 242 -17.84 36.97 21.84
N ASP A 243 -17.84 37.74 20.77
CA ASP A 243 -17.32 37.28 19.49
C ASP A 243 -15.80 37.07 19.58
N VAL A 244 -15.35 35.89 19.17
CA VAL A 244 -13.93 35.55 19.04
C VAL A 244 -13.57 35.35 17.58
N LYS A 245 -12.38 35.83 17.23
CA LYS A 245 -11.77 35.61 15.93
C LYS A 245 -10.35 35.09 16.12
N TYR A 246 -10.04 33.96 15.49
CA TYR A 246 -8.71 33.33 15.59
C TYR A 246 -8.29 32.65 14.28
N GLY A 247 -7.00 32.35 14.20
CA GLY A 247 -6.30 31.89 13.00
C GLY A 247 -4.94 32.59 12.89
N LYS A 248 -3.89 31.84 12.60
CA LYS A 248 -2.52 32.38 12.46
C LYS A 248 -2.45 33.25 11.20
N PRO A 249 -2.06 34.53 11.31
CA PRO A 249 -1.88 35.38 10.14
C PRO A 249 -0.69 34.89 9.31
N LYS A 250 -0.73 35.10 7.99
CA LYS A 250 0.37 34.68 7.10
C LYS A 250 1.65 35.49 7.33
N GLU A 251 1.50 36.69 7.87
CA GLU A 251 2.55 37.63 8.20
C GLU A 251 3.16 37.36 9.59
N ALA A 252 2.70 36.33 10.30
CA ALA A 252 3.28 35.93 11.58
C ALA A 252 4.78 35.63 11.40
N SER A 253 5.58 36.10 12.35
CA SER A 253 7.04 36.02 12.30
C SER A 253 7.61 34.64 12.70
N SER A 254 6.76 33.62 12.85
CA SER A 254 7.16 32.27 13.22
C SER A 254 6.53 31.22 12.31
N PHE A 255 7.18 30.06 12.24
CA PHE A 255 6.62 28.86 11.62
C PHE A 255 5.20 28.56 12.16
N GLY A 256 4.36 27.94 11.35
CA GLY A 256 3.06 27.41 11.76
C GLY A 256 2.66 26.20 10.93
N TRP A 257 1.82 25.35 11.50
CA TRP A 257 1.25 24.21 10.80
C TRP A 257 0.09 24.64 9.91
N ASP A 258 -0.16 23.89 8.84
CA ASP A 258 -1.19 24.21 7.85
C ASP A 258 -2.59 24.40 8.46
N ASN A 259 -2.93 23.61 9.48
CA ASN A 259 -4.21 23.68 10.18
C ASN A 259 -4.42 24.98 10.99
N GLU A 260 -3.36 25.75 11.24
CA GLU A 260 -3.41 26.98 12.03
C GLU A 260 -3.71 28.19 11.16
N TYR A 261 -3.48 28.07 9.84
CA TYR A 261 -3.79 29.10 8.87
C TYR A 261 -5.24 29.02 8.40
N GLY A 262 -5.78 30.19 8.07
CA GLY A 262 -7.22 30.38 7.84
C GLY A 262 -7.78 31.32 8.89
N THR A 263 -9.08 31.34 9.04
CA THR A 263 -9.73 32.17 10.05
C THR A 263 -10.98 31.49 10.54
N ARG A 264 -11.35 31.75 11.79
CA ARG A 264 -12.67 31.44 12.31
C ARG A 264 -13.19 32.61 13.10
N SER A 265 -14.49 32.88 12.93
CA SER A 265 -15.23 33.82 13.74
C SER A 265 -16.45 33.10 14.33
N LEU A 266 -16.64 33.17 15.65
CA LEU A 266 -17.86 32.67 16.30
C LEU A 266 -18.21 33.50 17.54
N HIS A 267 -19.47 33.44 17.94
CA HIS A 267 -19.93 33.98 19.21
C HIS A 267 -19.81 32.90 20.29
N VAL A 268 -19.02 33.15 21.34
CA VAL A 268 -18.95 32.29 22.53
C VAL A 268 -19.90 32.85 23.58
N LYS A 269 -20.77 32.02 24.14
CA LYS A 269 -21.73 32.44 25.18
C LYS A 269 -21.07 32.53 26.56
N ASP A 270 -21.75 33.19 27.50
CA ASP A 270 -21.37 33.24 28.92
C ASP A 270 -21.13 31.83 29.48
N PHE A 271 -19.98 31.64 30.11
CA PHE A 271 -19.56 30.36 30.67
C PHE A 271 -18.75 30.56 31.94
N LYS A 272 -18.59 29.50 32.72
CA LYS A 272 -17.67 29.45 33.85
C LYS A 272 -16.59 28.40 33.61
N VAL A 273 -15.40 28.62 34.13
CA VAL A 273 -14.27 27.68 34.11
C VAL A 273 -13.60 27.57 35.47
N THR A 274 -13.00 26.42 35.77
CA THR A 274 -12.18 26.30 36.97
C THR A 274 -10.92 27.17 36.85
N GLN A 275 -10.55 27.87 37.92
CA GLN A 275 -9.36 28.72 37.99
C GLN A 275 -8.09 27.93 37.67
N ASN A 276 -8.00 26.72 38.23
CA ASN A 276 -6.86 25.82 38.07
C ASN A 276 -7.22 24.63 37.16
N LEU A 277 -6.18 24.02 36.59
CA LEU A 277 -6.26 22.67 36.01
C LEU A 277 -6.70 21.67 37.10
N ILE A 278 -7.36 20.59 36.69
CA ILE A 278 -7.76 19.54 37.64
C ILE A 278 -6.53 18.85 38.19
N THR A 279 -6.45 18.79 39.52
CA THR A 279 -5.30 18.22 40.22
C THR A 279 -5.38 16.70 40.37
N ASN A 280 -4.26 16.03 40.62
CA ASN A 280 -4.23 14.63 41.03
C ASN A 280 -5.12 14.38 42.26
N GLY A 281 -5.16 15.33 43.19
CA GLY A 281 -5.99 15.29 44.39
C GLY A 281 -7.50 15.35 44.12
N GLU A 282 -7.94 16.23 43.22
CA GLU A 282 -9.33 16.25 42.77
C GLU A 282 -9.71 14.96 42.02
N TYR A 283 -8.83 14.47 41.14
CA TYR A 283 -9.05 13.23 40.40
C TYR A 283 -9.06 11.99 41.31
N TYR A 284 -8.32 12.03 42.42
CA TYR A 284 -8.29 10.94 43.39
C TYR A 284 -9.66 10.63 43.97
N GLU A 285 -10.51 11.63 44.21
CA GLU A 285 -11.87 11.40 44.72
C GLU A 285 -12.74 10.66 43.69
N PHE A 286 -12.52 10.84 42.38
CA PHE A 286 -13.19 10.07 41.33
C PHE A 286 -12.76 8.59 41.34
N VAL A 287 -11.47 8.32 41.58
CA VAL A 287 -10.93 6.96 41.66
C VAL A 287 -11.36 6.26 42.96
N LYS A 288 -11.22 6.93 44.10
CA LYS A 288 -11.53 6.42 45.45
C LYS A 288 -13.02 6.10 45.64
N THR A 289 -13.92 6.80 44.96
CA THR A 289 -15.37 6.51 45.01
C THR A 289 -15.78 5.34 44.11
N ASN A 290 -14.82 4.67 43.45
CA ASN A 290 -15.03 3.64 42.41
C ASN A 290 -15.80 4.13 41.17
N ALA A 291 -16.08 5.43 41.06
CA ALA A 291 -16.77 6.01 39.92
C ALA A 291 -15.96 5.91 38.62
N TYR A 292 -14.63 5.84 38.70
CA TYR A 292 -13.78 5.52 37.54
C TYR A 292 -14.19 4.21 36.84
N THR A 293 -14.72 3.23 37.57
CA THR A 293 -15.14 1.93 37.02
C THR A 293 -16.64 1.85 36.68
N ASP A 294 -17.42 2.89 36.97
CA ASP A 294 -18.84 2.94 36.63
C ASP A 294 -19.02 3.34 35.15
N ASP A 295 -19.65 2.48 34.35
CA ASP A 295 -19.86 2.73 32.91
C ASP A 295 -20.74 3.97 32.63
N THR A 296 -21.58 4.40 33.57
CA THR A 296 -22.54 5.50 33.37
C THR A 296 -21.88 6.87 33.19
N PHE A 297 -20.61 7.02 33.61
CA PHE A 297 -19.86 8.25 33.43
C PHE A 297 -19.06 8.28 32.12
N TRP A 298 -18.88 7.17 31.42
CA TRP A 298 -17.99 7.11 30.25
C TRP A 298 -18.77 7.27 28.94
N SER A 299 -18.09 7.72 27.88
CA SER A 299 -18.64 7.57 26.53
C SER A 299 -18.66 6.10 26.10
N GLU A 300 -19.41 5.77 25.06
CA GLU A 300 -19.48 4.40 24.51
C GLU A 300 -18.09 3.87 24.13
N GLU A 301 -17.30 4.66 23.39
CA GLU A 301 -15.91 4.31 23.05
C GLU A 301 -15.01 4.22 24.31
N GLY A 302 -15.21 5.13 25.27
CA GLY A 302 -14.46 5.13 26.53
C GLY A 302 -14.70 3.87 27.36
N VAL A 303 -15.94 3.34 27.39
CA VAL A 303 -16.27 2.06 28.05
C VAL A 303 -15.51 0.91 27.39
N LEU A 304 -15.52 0.85 26.06
CA LEU A 304 -14.82 -0.20 25.31
C LEU A 304 -13.32 -0.16 25.58
N TRP A 305 -12.71 1.01 25.46
CA TRP A 305 -11.28 1.21 25.73
C TRP A 305 -10.92 0.81 27.16
N ARG A 306 -11.64 1.33 28.17
CA ARG A 306 -11.35 1.09 29.59
C ARG A 306 -11.43 -0.39 29.94
N LYS A 307 -12.47 -1.08 29.44
CA LYS A 307 -12.66 -2.53 29.64
C LYS A 307 -11.59 -3.34 28.93
N PHE A 308 -11.25 -3.00 27.69
CA PHE A 308 -10.18 -3.66 26.94
C PHE A 308 -8.83 -3.52 27.64
N ARG A 309 -8.51 -2.32 28.15
CA ARG A 309 -7.28 -2.06 28.91
C ARG A 309 -7.31 -2.59 30.34
N ASN A 310 -8.48 -2.96 30.85
CA ASN A 310 -8.70 -3.39 32.23
C ASN A 310 -8.10 -2.38 33.25
N THR A 311 -8.26 -1.08 32.97
CA THR A 311 -7.72 -0.03 33.83
C THR A 311 -8.71 0.43 34.89
N LYS A 312 -8.21 0.81 36.07
CA LYS A 312 -8.98 1.24 37.25
C LYS A 312 -8.53 2.60 37.80
N ARG A 313 -7.59 3.26 37.13
CA ARG A 313 -6.93 4.51 37.52
C ARG A 313 -6.18 5.08 36.31
N PRO A 314 -5.76 6.35 36.35
CA PRO A 314 -4.87 6.91 35.33
C PRO A 314 -3.63 6.05 35.08
N THR A 315 -3.20 5.93 33.82
CA THR A 315 -2.11 5.02 33.39
C THR A 315 -0.81 5.24 34.14
N PHE A 316 -0.46 6.49 34.45
CA PHE A 316 0.79 6.83 35.13
C PHE A 316 0.69 6.76 36.66
N TRP A 317 -0.46 6.36 37.22
CA TRP A 317 -0.61 6.08 38.64
C TRP A 317 -0.28 4.61 38.93
N VAL A 318 0.86 4.40 39.60
CA VAL A 318 1.35 3.07 39.95
C VAL A 318 0.89 2.71 41.36
N ALA A 319 0.19 1.58 41.52
CA ALA A 319 -0.26 1.11 42.83
C ALA A 319 0.93 0.88 43.77
N HIS A 320 0.76 1.34 45.01
CA HIS A 320 1.73 1.20 46.09
C HIS A 320 1.04 0.50 47.26
N GLY A 321 1.11 -0.83 47.29
CA GLY A 321 0.42 -1.67 48.28
C GLY A 321 -0.69 -2.53 47.67
N PRO A 322 -1.47 -3.27 48.49
CA PRO A 322 -2.60 -4.06 48.03
C PRO A 322 -3.63 -3.28 47.21
N GLU A 323 -4.15 -3.89 46.15
CA GLU A 323 -5.20 -3.31 45.30
C GLU A 323 -6.45 -3.00 46.15
N GLY A 324 -7.01 -1.79 46.02
CA GLY A 324 -8.18 -1.32 46.77
C GLY A 324 -7.88 -0.41 47.97
N LEU A 325 -6.62 -0.28 48.41
CA LEU A 325 -6.24 0.75 49.40
C LEU A 325 -6.18 2.17 48.82
N HIS A 326 -6.25 2.30 47.49
CA HIS A 326 -6.10 3.55 46.76
C HIS A 326 -4.80 4.31 47.11
N GLU A 327 -3.72 3.57 47.32
CA GLU A 327 -2.38 4.12 47.53
C GLU A 327 -1.60 4.07 46.20
N TYR A 328 -1.10 5.23 45.76
CA TYR A 328 -0.49 5.39 44.44
C TYR A 328 0.82 6.18 44.53
N LYS A 329 1.74 5.87 43.62
CA LYS A 329 2.90 6.68 43.24
C LYS A 329 2.71 7.21 41.82
N LEU A 330 3.33 8.33 41.48
CA LEU A 330 3.30 8.88 40.13
C LEU A 330 4.52 8.40 39.35
N ARG A 331 4.30 7.84 38.16
CA ARG A 331 5.36 7.60 37.17
C ARG A 331 5.64 8.92 36.44
N THR A 332 6.81 9.51 36.63
CA THR A 332 7.36 10.53 35.72
C THR A 332 8.10 9.83 34.58
N ILE A 333 8.74 10.59 33.68
CA ILE A 333 9.44 10.00 32.51
C ILE A 333 10.44 8.91 32.97
N PHE A 334 11.25 9.20 34.00
CA PHE A 334 12.33 8.33 34.46
C PHE A 334 12.21 7.83 35.91
N ASN A 335 11.29 8.39 36.70
CA ASN A 335 11.21 8.14 38.15
C ASN A 335 9.83 7.67 38.60
N LEU A 336 9.80 6.99 39.75
CA LEU A 336 8.60 6.77 40.54
C LEU A 336 8.70 7.64 41.78
N ILE A 337 7.85 8.64 41.86
CA ILE A 337 7.82 9.62 42.95
C ILE A 337 6.58 9.41 43.82
N ASP A 338 6.63 9.93 45.04
CA ASP A 338 5.43 10.00 45.88
C ASP A 338 4.40 10.93 45.23
N MET A 339 3.11 10.63 45.38
CA MET A 339 2.05 11.27 44.62
C MET A 339 1.96 12.79 44.92
N PRO A 340 2.22 13.66 43.93
CA PRO A 340 2.06 15.10 44.10
C PRO A 340 0.60 15.50 43.87
N TRP A 341 -0.19 15.57 44.95
CA TRP A 341 -1.64 15.76 44.89
C TRP A 341 -2.07 17.13 44.32
N ASP A 342 -1.22 18.14 44.37
CA ASP A 342 -1.46 19.51 43.91
C ASP A 342 -0.97 19.78 42.47
N TRP A 343 -0.34 18.79 41.82
CA TRP A 343 0.01 18.84 40.40
C TRP A 343 -1.21 18.53 39.53
N PRO A 344 -1.23 19.00 38.27
CA PRO A 344 -2.30 18.63 37.35
C PRO A 344 -2.32 17.11 37.13
N VAL A 345 -3.51 16.55 37.01
CA VAL A 345 -3.68 15.15 36.61
C VAL A 345 -3.41 15.01 35.11
N GLU A 346 -2.73 13.93 34.74
CA GLU A 346 -2.43 13.59 33.35
C GLU A 346 -3.26 12.37 32.93
N VAL A 347 -4.15 12.57 31.96
CA VAL A 347 -5.17 11.59 31.54
C VAL A 347 -5.46 11.71 30.05
N ASN A 348 -6.04 10.66 29.46
CA ASN A 348 -6.57 10.76 28.10
C ASN A 348 -7.93 11.48 28.07
N PHE A 349 -8.48 11.69 26.88
CA PHE A 349 -9.73 12.44 26.74
C PHE A 349 -10.94 11.71 27.35
N HIS A 350 -11.04 10.38 27.17
CA HIS A 350 -12.15 9.60 27.73
C HIS A 350 -12.20 9.70 29.26
N GLU A 351 -11.03 9.63 29.90
CA GLU A 351 -10.85 9.79 31.33
C GLU A 351 -11.24 11.19 31.83
N ALA A 352 -10.88 12.24 31.08
CA ALA A 352 -11.24 13.63 31.39
C ALA A 352 -12.76 13.87 31.27
N GLU A 353 -13.39 13.36 30.20
CA GLU A 353 -14.84 13.48 30.00
C GLU A 353 -15.62 12.73 31.09
N ALA A 354 -15.16 11.54 31.46
CA ALA A 354 -15.79 10.75 32.52
C ALA A 354 -15.72 11.45 33.88
N PHE A 355 -14.57 12.06 34.20
CA PHE A 355 -14.44 12.87 35.40
C PHE A 355 -15.41 14.07 35.39
N ALA A 356 -15.53 14.78 34.26
CA ALA A 356 -16.44 15.93 34.15
C ALA A 356 -17.91 15.53 34.41
N LYS A 357 -18.36 14.42 33.82
CA LYS A 357 -19.71 13.85 34.05
C LYS A 357 -19.93 13.45 35.51
N TRP A 358 -18.95 12.76 36.11
CA TRP A 358 -19.01 12.40 37.53
C TRP A 358 -19.07 13.64 38.42
N LYS A 359 -18.19 14.62 38.20
CA LYS A 359 -18.07 15.83 39.02
C LYS A 359 -19.34 16.69 38.92
N SER A 360 -19.96 16.77 37.75
CA SER A 360 -21.26 17.44 37.55
C SER A 360 -22.35 16.84 38.46
N LYS A 361 -22.40 15.50 38.56
CA LYS A 361 -23.32 14.78 39.43
C LYS A 361 -22.95 14.90 40.90
N ALA A 362 -21.66 14.77 41.24
CA ALA A 362 -21.15 14.85 42.61
C ALA A 362 -21.41 16.23 43.24
N ASP A 363 -21.30 17.30 42.44
CA ASP A 363 -21.53 18.68 42.90
C ASP A 363 -23.01 19.09 42.84
N LEU A 364 -23.92 18.18 42.45
CA LEU A 364 -25.35 18.46 42.24
C LEU A 364 -25.58 19.70 41.36
N SER A 365 -24.72 19.88 40.36
CA SER A 365 -24.68 21.09 39.55
C SER A 365 -25.91 21.19 38.63
N LYS A 366 -26.48 22.39 38.52
CA LYS A 366 -27.52 22.70 37.54
C LYS A 366 -26.99 22.89 36.11
N CYS A 367 -25.67 23.08 35.97
CA CYS A 367 -24.97 23.15 34.69
C CYS A 367 -24.18 21.86 34.47
N THR A 368 -24.18 21.35 33.25
CA THR A 368 -23.35 20.22 32.84
C THR A 368 -21.87 20.65 32.83
N TYR A 369 -21.01 19.91 33.54
CA TYR A 369 -19.56 20.12 33.47
C TYR A 369 -18.99 19.38 32.28
N ARG A 370 -18.06 20.02 31.59
CA ARG A 370 -17.39 19.50 30.38
C ARG A 370 -15.99 20.10 30.27
N LEU A 371 -15.27 19.71 29.22
CA LEU A 371 -14.02 20.34 28.84
C LEU A 371 -14.29 21.67 28.10
N PRO A 372 -13.35 22.64 28.11
CA PRO A 372 -13.50 23.90 27.39
C PRO A 372 -13.52 23.69 25.86
N THR A 373 -14.21 24.57 25.13
CA THR A 373 -14.10 24.62 23.66
C THR A 373 -12.86 25.41 23.22
N GLU A 374 -12.49 25.32 21.95
CA GLU A 374 -11.44 26.16 21.34
C GLU A 374 -11.75 27.65 21.52
N GLY A 375 -12.99 28.05 21.24
CA GLY A 375 -13.44 29.43 21.39
C GLY A 375 -13.37 29.92 22.83
N GLU A 376 -13.74 29.07 23.79
CA GLU A 376 -13.58 29.37 25.21
C GLU A 376 -12.12 29.43 25.63
N HIS A 377 -11.25 28.55 25.12
CA HIS A 377 -9.81 28.63 25.36
C HIS A 377 -9.24 29.97 24.90
N HIS A 378 -9.65 30.47 23.73
CA HIS A 378 -9.32 31.82 23.29
C HIS A 378 -9.85 32.92 24.24
N LEU A 379 -11.03 32.74 24.85
CA LEU A 379 -11.54 33.68 25.86
C LEU A 379 -10.88 33.56 27.24
N MET A 380 -10.22 32.44 27.54
CA MET A 380 -9.44 32.32 28.78
C MET A 380 -8.11 33.09 28.72
N ARG A 381 -7.60 33.38 27.51
CA ARG A 381 -6.33 34.10 27.25
C ARG A 381 -6.43 35.60 27.54
N ASP A 382 -5.30 36.27 27.75
CA ASP A 382 -5.27 37.74 27.87
C ASP A 382 -5.44 38.42 26.49
N GLU A 383 -6.08 39.61 26.42
CA GLU A 383 -6.52 40.25 25.15
C GLU A 383 -5.39 40.68 24.20
N GLN A 384 -4.13 40.63 24.64
CA GLN A 384 -2.92 40.90 23.85
C GLN A 384 -1.81 39.89 24.14
N GLU A 385 -2.15 38.63 24.38
CA GLU A 385 -1.15 37.61 24.72
C GLU A 385 -0.12 37.46 23.58
N VAL A 386 1.08 37.99 23.82
CA VAL A 386 2.25 37.87 22.92
C VAL A 386 2.66 36.40 22.87
N ASP A 387 3.28 35.96 21.78
CA ASP A 387 3.80 34.59 21.72
C ASP A 387 5.05 34.50 22.62
N LEU A 388 4.89 34.08 23.87
CA LEU A 388 5.91 34.16 24.91
C LEU A 388 7.15 33.28 24.68
N VAL A 389 7.06 32.34 23.74
CA VAL A 389 8.19 31.50 23.32
C VAL A 389 8.90 32.04 22.11
N LEU A 390 8.38 33.07 21.45
CA LEU A 390 9.01 33.64 20.26
C LEU A 390 10.33 34.32 20.63
N GLN A 391 11.35 34.08 19.81
CA GLN A 391 12.65 34.71 19.92
C GLN A 391 12.53 36.24 19.82
N GLU A 392 12.99 36.93 20.87
CA GLU A 392 13.04 38.40 20.92
C GLU A 392 14.36 38.98 20.41
N LYS A 393 15.47 38.23 20.58
CA LYS A 393 16.84 38.63 20.23
C LYS A 393 17.65 37.42 19.74
N SER A 394 18.82 37.66 19.15
CA SER A 394 19.72 36.57 18.74
C SER A 394 20.10 35.69 19.94
N TYR A 395 20.21 34.38 19.72
CA TYR A 395 20.63 33.43 20.76
C TYR A 395 22.07 33.67 21.25
N ALA A 396 22.90 34.35 20.45
CA ALA A 396 24.25 34.74 20.83
C ALA A 396 24.29 35.69 22.03
N GLU A 397 23.22 36.45 22.29
CA GLU A 397 23.14 37.41 23.40
C GLU A 397 22.92 36.74 24.77
N LYS A 398 22.78 35.40 24.82
CA LYS A 398 22.61 34.59 26.06
C LYS A 398 21.56 35.14 27.04
N ALA A 399 20.41 35.55 26.52
CA ALA A 399 19.29 35.98 27.37
C ALA A 399 18.71 34.79 28.16
N SER A 400 18.48 34.96 29.45
CA SER A 400 17.72 34.00 30.26
C SER A 400 16.23 34.12 29.92
N LEU A 401 15.62 33.04 29.43
CA LEU A 401 14.17 32.94 29.30
C LEU A 401 13.54 32.85 30.70
N SER A 402 13.03 33.96 31.22
CA SER A 402 12.15 33.95 32.40
C SER A 402 10.71 33.73 31.93
N LEU A 403 10.34 32.48 31.72
CA LEU A 403 9.00 32.12 31.27
C LEU A 403 7.99 32.14 32.42
N LYS A 404 6.86 32.83 32.20
CA LYS A 404 5.74 32.90 33.15
C LYS A 404 5.08 31.52 33.38
N TYR A 405 4.97 30.74 32.31
CA TYR A 405 4.35 29.41 32.30
C TYR A 405 5.41 28.29 32.35
N ASN A 406 5.00 27.07 32.69
CA ASN A 406 5.89 25.90 32.71
C ASN A 406 5.87 25.20 31.34
N PHE A 407 6.83 25.51 30.48
CA PHE A 407 6.95 25.02 29.10
C PHE A 407 8.37 25.32 28.60
N ASN A 408 8.67 24.95 27.34
CA ASN A 408 10.00 25.03 26.74
C ASN A 408 11.06 24.27 27.56
N PHE A 409 10.62 23.18 28.19
CA PHE A 409 11.45 22.28 28.97
C PHE A 409 12.25 22.97 30.09
N THR A 410 11.61 23.96 30.75
CA THR A 410 12.15 24.66 31.92
C THR A 410 12.32 23.70 33.11
N HIS A 411 11.33 22.82 33.29
CA HIS A 411 11.35 21.69 34.21
C HIS A 411 10.98 20.41 33.43
N SER A 412 11.47 19.25 33.90
CA SER A 412 11.12 17.96 33.31
C SER A 412 9.87 17.32 33.92
N SER A 413 9.05 18.12 34.61
CA SER A 413 7.80 17.70 35.23
C SER A 413 6.77 18.83 35.26
N PRO A 414 5.49 18.51 35.54
CA PRO A 414 4.53 19.50 35.99
C PRO A 414 4.98 20.18 37.30
N ARG A 415 4.25 21.24 37.68
CA ARG A 415 4.38 21.95 38.96
C ARG A 415 3.00 22.15 39.62
N PRO A 416 2.92 22.50 40.92
CA PRO A 416 1.66 22.76 41.60
C PRO A 416 0.81 23.81 40.87
N VAL A 417 -0.49 23.52 40.68
CA VAL A 417 -1.39 24.38 39.87
C VAL A 417 -1.62 25.77 40.47
N GLN A 418 -1.34 25.95 41.76
CA GLN A 418 -1.49 27.22 42.48
C GLN A 418 -0.21 28.07 42.53
N GLU A 419 0.89 27.58 41.98
CA GLU A 419 2.16 28.31 42.03
C GLU A 419 2.19 29.49 41.05
N SER A 420 1.59 29.34 39.86
CA SER A 420 1.63 30.37 38.80
C SER A 420 0.63 31.50 39.06
N SER A 421 1.06 32.77 38.99
CA SER A 421 0.11 33.89 39.16
C SER A 421 -1.05 33.83 38.13
N PRO A 422 -2.30 34.07 38.54
CA PRO A 422 -3.43 34.08 37.62
C PRO A 422 -3.28 35.22 36.61
N ASN A 423 -3.86 35.04 35.42
CA ASN A 423 -3.96 36.10 34.42
C ASN A 423 -5.00 37.17 34.83
N HIS A 424 -5.21 38.18 33.98
CA HIS A 424 -6.12 39.29 34.30
C HIS A 424 -7.59 38.86 34.46
N LYS A 425 -7.92 37.64 34.01
CA LYS A 425 -9.24 37.02 34.14
C LYS A 425 -9.33 36.09 35.36
N GLY A 426 -8.27 35.95 36.15
CA GLY A 426 -8.26 35.11 37.33
C GLY A 426 -7.95 33.62 37.06
N ILE A 427 -7.45 33.26 35.87
CA ILE A 427 -7.19 31.88 35.45
C ILE A 427 -5.68 31.58 35.48
N ARG A 428 -5.30 30.40 35.99
CA ARG A 428 -3.91 29.90 36.04
C ARG A 428 -3.67 28.84 34.96
N ASP A 429 -2.42 28.74 34.50
CA ASP A 429 -1.94 27.74 33.53
C ASP A 429 -2.86 27.58 32.30
N VAL A 430 -3.21 28.70 31.64
CA VAL A 430 -3.88 28.65 30.31
C VAL A 430 -2.92 28.08 29.25
N PHE A 431 -1.62 28.31 29.45
CA PHE A 431 -0.51 27.72 28.71
C PHE A 431 0.44 27.00 29.67
N GLY A 432 1.14 26.00 29.16
CA GLY A 432 2.12 25.20 29.88
C GLY A 432 1.52 24.32 30.98
N ASN A 433 2.42 23.74 31.77
CA ASN A 433 2.19 22.69 32.75
C ASN A 433 1.74 21.39 32.09
N VAL A 434 0.55 21.33 31.49
CA VAL A 434 0.08 20.20 30.67
C VAL A 434 -0.79 20.71 29.52
N TRP A 435 -0.80 19.98 28.41
CA TRP A 435 -1.78 20.20 27.35
C TRP A 435 -3.20 20.13 27.93
N GLN A 436 -4.10 20.98 27.43
CA GLN A 436 -5.50 20.94 27.82
C GLN A 436 -6.33 20.28 26.74
N TRP A 437 -6.96 19.16 27.08
CA TRP A 437 -8.01 18.59 26.26
C TRP A 437 -9.16 19.59 26.09
N THR A 438 -9.63 19.73 24.85
CA THR A 438 -10.78 20.56 24.50
C THR A 438 -11.96 19.68 24.09
N LEU A 439 -13.18 20.23 24.07
CA LEU A 439 -14.36 19.51 23.61
C LEU A 439 -14.44 19.40 22.07
N ASP A 440 -13.75 20.28 21.35
CA ASP A 440 -13.70 20.29 19.89
C ASP A 440 -12.92 19.09 19.32
N GLN A 441 -13.51 18.40 18.35
CA GLN A 441 -12.76 17.48 17.50
C GLN A 441 -11.78 18.28 16.64
N PHE A 442 -10.65 17.68 16.27
CA PHE A 442 -9.69 18.36 15.41
C PHE A 442 -10.32 18.70 14.06
N ASN A 443 -10.24 19.97 13.65
CA ASN A 443 -11.03 20.50 12.55
C ASN A 443 -10.30 21.63 11.79
N PRO A 444 -10.55 21.78 10.47
CA PRO A 444 -9.94 22.85 9.67
C PRO A 444 -10.57 24.21 9.99
N LEU A 445 -9.76 25.27 9.94
CA LEU A 445 -10.26 26.66 9.95
C LEU A 445 -10.90 27.02 8.59
N ASP A 446 -11.68 28.11 8.55
CA ASP A 446 -12.24 28.58 7.27
C ASP A 446 -11.09 29.03 6.36
N ASN A 447 -11.14 28.62 5.10
CA ASN A 447 -10.07 28.79 4.10
C ASN A 447 -8.78 27.99 4.36
N PHE A 448 -8.84 26.92 5.17
CA PHE A 448 -7.75 25.96 5.31
C PHE A 448 -7.25 25.45 3.94
N LYS A 449 -5.93 25.31 3.82
CA LYS A 449 -5.26 24.67 2.68
C LYS A 449 -4.13 23.79 3.18
N ALA A 450 -4.13 22.53 2.77
CA ALA A 450 -3.03 21.62 3.07
C ALA A 450 -1.72 22.14 2.46
N HIS A 451 -0.62 21.98 3.18
CA HIS A 451 0.68 22.42 2.68
C HIS A 451 1.23 21.41 1.66
N LYS A 452 1.71 21.89 0.50
CA LYS A 452 2.18 21.05 -0.63
C LYS A 452 3.32 20.08 -0.30
N LEU A 453 4.10 20.38 0.74
CA LEU A 453 5.23 19.55 1.19
C LEU A 453 4.82 18.49 2.23
N TYR A 454 3.62 18.60 2.82
CA TYR A 454 3.19 17.71 3.90
C TYR A 454 1.65 17.67 4.00
N ASP A 455 1.01 17.03 3.02
CA ASP A 455 -0.44 16.96 2.90
C ASP A 455 -1.09 15.89 3.81
N ASP A 456 -0.29 14.99 4.37
CA ASP A 456 -0.68 13.92 5.28
C ASP A 456 -0.55 14.25 6.78
N PHE A 457 -0.16 15.48 7.16
CA PHE A 457 -0.10 15.88 8.57
C PHE A 457 -1.49 16.16 9.18
N SER A 458 -2.23 17.15 8.65
CA SER A 458 -3.52 17.58 9.25
C SER A 458 -4.75 16.94 8.60
N VAL A 459 -4.71 16.73 7.27
CA VAL A 459 -5.88 16.30 6.49
C VAL A 459 -6.42 14.93 6.92
N PRO A 460 -5.58 13.90 7.13
CA PRO A 460 -6.05 12.58 7.55
C PRO A 460 -6.74 12.61 8.92
N CYS A 461 -6.42 13.61 9.73
CA CYS A 461 -6.90 13.72 11.10
C CYS A 461 -8.18 14.56 11.25
N PHE A 462 -8.66 15.19 10.17
CA PHE A 462 -10.01 15.76 10.08
C PHE A 462 -11.08 14.68 9.85
N ASP A 463 -11.05 13.63 10.64
CA ASP A 463 -11.85 12.41 10.48
C ASP A 463 -13.00 12.28 11.49
N GLY A 464 -13.12 13.24 12.42
CA GLY A 464 -14.09 13.20 13.51
C GLY A 464 -13.78 12.17 14.59
N LYS A 465 -12.55 11.61 14.59
CA LYS A 465 -12.06 10.65 15.57
C LYS A 465 -10.82 11.16 16.32
N HIS A 466 -10.28 12.32 15.97
CA HIS A 466 -9.23 13.00 16.73
C HIS A 466 -9.80 14.13 17.58
N GLN A 467 -9.28 14.24 18.80
CA GLN A 467 -9.67 15.27 19.74
C GLN A 467 -8.56 16.31 19.86
N MET A 468 -8.93 17.58 19.94
CA MET A 468 -7.98 18.68 19.94
C MET A 468 -7.45 18.99 21.34
N ILE A 469 -6.16 19.29 21.42
CA ILE A 469 -5.46 19.77 22.62
C ILE A 469 -4.86 21.15 22.36
N LEU A 470 -4.84 22.02 23.37
CA LEU A 470 -4.31 23.38 23.30
C LEU A 470 -3.45 23.72 24.53
N GLY A 471 -2.50 24.64 24.36
CA GLY A 471 -1.79 25.29 25.47
C GLY A 471 -0.36 24.81 25.76
N GLY A 472 0.08 23.67 25.21
CA GLY A 472 1.41 23.11 25.50
C GLY A 472 1.53 22.48 26.90
N SER A 473 2.51 21.61 27.07
CA SER A 473 2.90 20.99 28.34
C SER A 473 4.23 21.53 28.87
N PHE A 474 4.67 21.03 30.03
CA PHE A 474 5.98 21.35 30.61
C PHE A 474 7.16 21.02 29.67
N ILE A 475 7.00 20.03 28.78
CA ILE A 475 8.03 19.59 27.85
C ILE A 475 7.84 20.13 26.43
N SER A 476 6.67 20.68 26.09
CA SER A 476 6.45 21.31 24.78
C SER A 476 7.49 22.39 24.50
N CYS A 477 8.13 22.30 23.33
CA CYS A 477 9.20 23.19 22.91
C CYS A 477 8.87 23.83 21.55
N GLY A 478 9.46 24.99 21.26
CA GLY A 478 9.29 25.63 19.95
C GLY A 478 7.82 25.93 19.64
N HIS A 479 7.34 25.46 18.49
CA HIS A 479 5.99 25.74 18.01
C HIS A 479 4.91 25.09 18.87
N GLU A 480 5.14 23.91 19.44
CA GLU A 480 4.18 23.25 20.34
C GLU A 480 3.85 24.11 21.57
N ALA A 481 4.80 24.94 21.98
CA ALA A 481 4.69 25.86 23.08
C ALA A 481 4.07 27.22 22.68
N SER A 482 3.82 27.44 21.38
CA SER A 482 3.27 28.68 20.84
C SER A 482 1.79 28.84 21.14
N LYS A 483 1.34 30.09 21.28
CA LYS A 483 -0.09 30.41 21.36
C LYS A 483 -0.91 29.99 20.13
N TRP A 484 -0.24 29.76 19.00
CA TRP A 484 -0.88 29.36 17.74
C TRP A 484 -1.12 27.85 17.64
N ALA A 485 -0.45 27.06 18.49
CA ALA A 485 -0.43 25.60 18.41
C ALA A 485 -1.83 25.00 18.48
N ARG A 486 -2.17 24.20 17.46
CA ARG A 486 -3.38 23.38 17.39
C ARG A 486 -2.97 21.94 17.12
N PHE A 487 -3.04 21.10 18.15
CA PHE A 487 -2.64 19.70 18.09
C PHE A 487 -3.79 18.75 18.37
N HIS A 488 -3.60 17.49 18.02
CA HIS A 488 -4.66 16.51 18.03
C HIS A 488 -4.13 15.11 18.23
N PHE A 489 -4.90 14.31 18.96
CA PHE A 489 -4.61 12.91 19.18
C PHE A 489 -5.90 12.10 19.25
N ARG A 490 -5.80 10.79 19.06
CA ARG A 490 -6.93 9.90 19.37
C ARG A 490 -7.32 10.07 20.85
N PRO A 491 -8.61 10.06 21.18
CA PRO A 491 -9.10 10.20 22.55
C PRO A 491 -8.49 9.24 23.59
N HIS A 492 -8.01 8.09 23.15
CA HIS A 492 -7.41 7.05 23.99
C HIS A 492 -5.88 7.10 24.09
N PHE A 493 -5.20 7.97 23.33
CA PHE A 493 -3.75 8.13 23.47
C PHE A 493 -3.40 9.00 24.66
N PHE A 494 -2.32 8.61 25.32
CA PHE A 494 -1.70 9.42 26.36
C PHE A 494 -0.82 10.47 25.72
N GLN A 495 -0.86 11.66 26.30
CA GLN A 495 0.03 12.79 26.06
C GLN A 495 0.37 13.37 27.45
N HIS A 496 1.28 14.33 27.54
CA HIS A 496 1.43 15.15 28.77
C HIS A 496 0.26 16.14 28.86
N ALA A 497 -0.96 15.59 28.94
CA ALA A 497 -2.22 16.29 28.81
C ALA A 497 -3.09 16.06 30.05
N GLY A 498 -3.64 17.16 30.55
CA GLY A 498 -4.69 17.20 31.54
C GLY A 498 -5.89 17.96 31.00
N PHE A 499 -6.67 18.53 31.91
CA PHE A 499 -7.88 19.25 31.53
C PHE A 499 -8.30 20.23 32.63
N ARG A 500 -9.23 21.12 32.27
CA ARG A 500 -10.02 21.90 33.24
C ARG A 500 -11.50 21.71 32.97
N LEU A 501 -12.33 22.09 33.94
CA LEU A 501 -13.77 22.05 33.76
C LEU A 501 -14.30 23.41 33.29
N ALA A 502 -15.28 23.33 32.40
CA ALA A 502 -16.07 24.44 31.88
C ALA A 502 -17.57 24.09 32.00
N ALA A 503 -18.41 25.11 32.12
CA ALA A 503 -19.86 24.94 32.09
C ALA A 503 -20.54 26.19 31.53
N SER A 504 -21.46 26.02 30.59
CA SER A 504 -22.21 27.13 30.00
C SER A 504 -23.27 27.65 30.98
N LEU A 505 -23.41 28.96 31.13
CA LEU A 505 -24.36 29.55 32.10
C LEU A 505 -25.82 29.50 31.61
N ASP A 506 -26.04 29.36 30.31
CA ASP A 506 -27.36 29.19 29.70
C ASP A 506 -27.87 27.74 29.73
N GLY A 507 -27.08 26.82 30.28
CA GLY A 507 -27.39 25.38 30.30
C GLY A 507 -27.11 24.65 28.98
N SER A 508 -26.52 25.31 27.98
CA SER A 508 -26.12 24.62 26.74
C SER A 508 -25.02 23.61 26.98
N GLU A 509 -25.14 22.44 26.35
CA GLU A 509 -24.26 21.30 26.63
C GLU A 509 -22.82 21.51 26.12
N ASP A 510 -22.59 22.32 25.08
CA ASP A 510 -21.30 22.35 24.38
C ASP A 510 -20.74 23.74 24.02
N ASN A 511 -21.48 24.84 24.26
CA ASN A 511 -21.11 26.21 23.88
C ASN A 511 -20.50 26.35 22.46
N GLY A 512 -21.05 25.61 21.49
CA GLY A 512 -20.62 25.71 20.10
C GLY A 512 -19.36 24.89 19.75
N ALA A 513 -19.05 23.85 20.52
CA ALA A 513 -17.97 22.90 20.20
C ALA A 513 -18.08 22.38 18.75
N ARG A 514 -16.97 22.37 18.04
CA ARG A 514 -16.91 21.81 16.69
C ARG A 514 -16.77 20.30 16.76
N ARG A 515 -17.85 19.62 16.42
CA ARG A 515 -17.80 18.24 15.97
C ARG A 515 -17.72 18.28 14.45
N LEU A 516 -16.70 17.64 13.89
CA LEU A 516 -16.82 17.25 12.50
C LEU A 516 -18.00 16.31 12.47
N LEU A 517 -19.01 16.62 11.65
CA LEU A 517 -20.03 15.63 11.36
C LEU A 517 -19.25 14.35 11.08
N HIS A 518 -19.56 13.26 11.80
CA HIS A 518 -19.36 11.96 11.20
C HIS A 518 -20.09 12.12 9.88
N LYS A 519 -19.34 12.41 8.82
CA LYS A 519 -19.73 12.14 7.46
C LYS A 519 -19.97 10.66 7.62
N THR A 520 -21.22 10.34 7.89
CA THR A 520 -21.70 9.12 8.51
C THR A 520 -20.75 7.99 8.15
N THR A 521 -20.27 7.23 9.13
CA THR A 521 -20.00 5.80 8.89
C THR A 521 -21.04 5.40 7.87
N TYR A 522 -20.65 5.01 6.66
CA TYR A 522 -21.65 4.63 5.68
C TYR A 522 -22.31 3.37 6.21
N VAL A 523 -23.30 3.61 7.04
CA VAL A 523 -24.42 2.77 7.27
C VAL A 523 -25.31 3.25 6.15
N HIS A 524 -25.51 2.41 5.14
CA HIS A 524 -26.64 2.57 4.23
C HIS A 524 -27.80 3.15 5.03
N GLN A 525 -28.41 4.28 4.62
CA GLN A 525 -29.32 5.12 5.44
C GLN A 525 -30.55 4.40 6.03
N THR A 526 -30.61 3.09 5.86
CA THR A 526 -31.56 2.14 6.38
C THR A 526 -30.85 0.85 6.83
N ARG A 527 -30.09 0.87 7.93
CA ARG A 527 -29.98 -0.33 8.79
C ARG A 527 -31.07 -0.28 9.87
N THR A 528 -32.30 0.03 9.47
CA THR A 528 -33.47 -0.59 10.13
C THR A 528 -33.44 -2.08 9.80
N SER A 529 -34.19 -2.91 10.53
CA SER A 529 -34.29 -4.34 10.23
C SER A 529 -34.49 -4.53 8.72
N VAL A 530 -33.62 -5.31 8.07
CA VAL A 530 -33.77 -5.66 6.64
C VAL A 530 -35.19 -6.17 6.39
N LEU A 531 -35.77 -6.87 7.39
CA LEU A 531 -37.15 -7.34 7.39
C LEU A 531 -38.18 -6.21 7.16
N ASP A 532 -38.01 -5.04 7.77
CA ASP A 532 -38.96 -3.91 7.64
C ASP A 532 -38.86 -3.23 6.28
N GLN A 533 -37.68 -3.31 5.64
CA GLN A 533 -37.46 -2.79 4.29
C GLN A 533 -38.01 -3.75 3.24
N ILE A 534 -37.77 -5.06 3.37
CA ILE A 534 -38.22 -6.03 2.37
C ILE A 534 -39.75 -6.15 2.27
N GLN A 535 -40.47 -5.72 3.31
CA GLN A 535 -41.93 -5.66 3.30
C GLN A 535 -42.50 -4.48 2.49
N LYS A 536 -41.68 -3.50 2.11
CA LYS A 536 -42.09 -2.40 1.23
C LYS A 536 -41.87 -2.81 -0.23
N ASP A 537 -42.90 -2.69 -1.06
CA ASP A 537 -42.79 -2.98 -2.48
C ASP A 537 -41.74 -2.08 -3.15
N GLY A 538 -40.89 -2.67 -4.00
CA GLY A 538 -39.82 -1.97 -4.71
C GLY A 538 -38.73 -1.33 -3.81
N TRP A 539 -38.58 -1.75 -2.55
CA TRP A 539 -37.61 -1.17 -1.62
C TRP A 539 -36.18 -1.11 -2.19
N TRP A 540 -35.77 -2.13 -2.92
CA TRP A 540 -34.44 -2.24 -3.52
C TRP A 540 -34.18 -1.21 -4.62
N LYS A 541 -35.22 -0.54 -5.15
CA LYS A 541 -35.10 0.59 -6.09
C LYS A 541 -34.98 1.95 -5.38
N SER A 542 -35.39 2.01 -4.12
CA SER A 542 -35.39 3.24 -3.31
C SER A 542 -34.08 3.46 -2.53
N VAL A 543 -33.15 2.52 -2.63
CA VAL A 543 -31.81 2.64 -2.04
C VAL A 543 -30.94 3.60 -2.86
N SER A 544 -30.02 4.30 -2.21
CA SER A 544 -29.21 5.35 -2.84
C SER A 544 -28.26 4.84 -3.95
N GLN A 545 -28.03 3.52 -4.02
CA GLN A 545 -27.20 2.82 -5.01
C GLN A 545 -27.78 1.42 -5.25
N PRO A 546 -28.81 1.26 -6.10
CA PRO A 546 -29.46 -0.02 -6.29
C PRO A 546 -28.57 -0.97 -7.11
N LEU A 547 -28.54 -2.25 -6.76
CA LEU A 547 -27.97 -3.29 -7.62
C LEU A 547 -28.83 -3.49 -8.89
N GLU A 548 -30.14 -3.25 -8.78
CA GLU A 548 -31.05 -3.20 -9.93
C GLU A 548 -31.14 -1.78 -10.47
N LEU A 549 -30.35 -1.52 -11.51
CA LEU A 549 -30.35 -0.23 -12.21
C LEU A 549 -31.61 -0.01 -13.05
N SER A 550 -32.01 1.25 -13.22
CA SER A 550 -33.07 1.60 -14.16
C SER A 550 -32.59 1.46 -15.61
N SER A 551 -33.52 1.35 -16.57
CA SER A 551 -33.16 1.31 -18.00
C SER A 551 -32.33 2.52 -18.43
N SER A 552 -32.63 3.71 -17.91
CA SER A 552 -31.86 4.92 -18.21
C SER A 552 -30.44 4.87 -17.63
N ASP A 553 -30.26 4.33 -16.43
CA ASP A 553 -28.93 4.17 -15.82
C ASP A 553 -28.08 3.17 -16.64
N LEU A 554 -28.69 2.06 -17.06
CA LEU A 554 -28.04 1.08 -17.93
C LEU A 554 -27.65 1.69 -19.28
N GLU A 555 -28.54 2.44 -19.92
CA GLU A 555 -28.26 3.16 -21.18
C GLU A 555 -27.10 4.15 -21.02
N GLN A 556 -27.08 4.89 -19.90
CA GLN A 556 -25.99 5.81 -19.59
C GLN A 556 -24.65 5.08 -19.42
N LEU A 557 -24.61 4.01 -18.61
CA LEU A 557 -23.40 3.20 -18.41
C LEU A 557 -22.86 2.66 -19.73
N TRP A 558 -23.73 2.10 -20.59
CA TRP A 558 -23.33 1.59 -21.89
C TRP A 558 -22.85 2.70 -22.84
N SER A 559 -23.51 3.86 -22.84
CA SER A 559 -23.14 5.01 -23.67
C SER A 559 -21.77 5.56 -23.29
N GLU A 560 -21.52 5.79 -21.99
CA GLU A 560 -20.23 6.26 -21.47
C GLU A 560 -19.11 5.26 -21.78
N THR A 561 -19.34 3.98 -21.48
CA THR A 561 -18.37 2.90 -21.75
C THR A 561 -18.05 2.79 -23.24
N SER A 562 -19.07 2.81 -24.10
CA SER A 562 -18.90 2.68 -25.56
C SER A 562 -18.09 3.84 -26.13
N LYS A 563 -18.41 5.08 -25.76
CA LYS A 563 -17.66 6.27 -26.18
C LYS A 563 -16.19 6.15 -25.78
N LYS A 564 -15.93 5.69 -24.56
CA LYS A 564 -14.57 5.57 -24.03
C LYS A 564 -13.76 4.48 -24.75
N ILE A 565 -14.35 3.31 -24.96
CA ILE A 565 -13.70 2.21 -25.69
C ILE A 565 -13.41 2.61 -27.14
N ILE A 566 -14.35 3.27 -27.83
CA ILE A 566 -14.13 3.75 -29.21
C ILE A 566 -12.99 4.77 -29.26
N ALA A 567 -12.96 5.72 -28.32
CA ALA A 567 -11.87 6.70 -28.24
C ALA A 567 -10.51 6.02 -28.02
N PHE A 568 -10.47 5.01 -27.15
CA PHE A 568 -9.27 4.21 -26.90
C PHE A 568 -8.82 3.44 -28.15
N GLU A 569 -9.72 2.75 -28.87
CA GLU A 569 -9.36 2.05 -30.11
C GLU A 569 -8.80 3.01 -31.17
N ASN A 570 -9.39 4.19 -31.31
CA ASN A 570 -8.94 5.21 -32.28
C ASN A 570 -7.57 5.82 -31.91
N THR A 571 -7.22 5.86 -30.63
CA THR A 571 -5.99 6.49 -30.13
C THR A 571 -4.93 5.49 -29.67
N ARG A 572 -5.22 4.18 -29.74
CA ARG A 572 -4.35 3.09 -29.26
C ARG A 572 -2.91 3.19 -29.76
N ASN A 573 -2.73 3.49 -31.06
CA ASN A 573 -1.40 3.59 -31.68
C ASN A 573 -0.65 4.90 -31.38
N LEU A 574 -1.25 5.82 -30.62
CA LEU A 574 -0.57 7.00 -30.08
C LEU A 574 0.14 6.69 -28.75
N SER A 575 -0.21 5.58 -28.11
CA SER A 575 0.41 5.11 -26.88
C SER A 575 1.54 4.13 -27.16
N SER A 576 2.51 4.03 -26.26
CA SER A 576 3.62 3.09 -26.38
C SER A 576 3.15 1.63 -26.31
N PRO A 577 3.56 0.72 -27.22
CA PRO A 577 3.18 -0.69 -27.17
C PRO A 577 3.71 -1.43 -25.94
N LYS A 578 4.81 -0.94 -25.35
CA LYS A 578 5.45 -1.56 -24.17
C LYS A 578 4.84 -1.09 -22.83
N GLY A 579 4.05 -0.01 -22.84
CA GLY A 579 3.63 0.71 -21.63
C GLY A 579 4.74 1.55 -21.00
N THR A 580 4.47 2.13 -19.83
CA THR A 580 5.45 2.91 -19.04
C THR A 580 6.04 2.12 -17.87
N ALA A 581 5.44 1.00 -17.49
CA ALA A 581 5.89 0.10 -16.44
C ALA A 581 7.09 -0.74 -16.90
N LEU A 582 8.32 -0.26 -16.69
CA LEU A 582 9.54 -0.93 -17.16
C LEU A 582 10.33 -1.64 -16.05
N ASP A 583 10.14 -1.30 -14.78
CA ASP A 583 10.81 -1.94 -13.65
C ASP A 583 9.81 -2.23 -12.51
N PRO A 584 9.59 -3.51 -12.13
CA PRO A 584 8.77 -3.89 -11.00
C PRO A 584 9.16 -3.21 -9.68
N LYS A 585 10.42 -2.74 -9.55
CA LYS A 585 10.93 -2.03 -8.36
C LYS A 585 10.57 -0.54 -8.34
N THR A 586 10.30 0.08 -9.49
CA THR A 586 9.98 1.51 -9.61
C THR A 586 8.59 1.76 -10.18
N ASN A 587 7.74 0.73 -10.23
CA ASN A 587 6.44 0.68 -10.89
C ASN A 587 5.39 1.58 -10.21
N ASP A 588 5.70 2.87 -10.10
CA ASP A 588 4.83 3.93 -9.63
C ASP A 588 3.76 4.16 -10.70
N ILE A 589 2.67 3.42 -10.58
CA ILE A 589 1.38 3.90 -11.06
C ILE A 589 1.26 5.34 -10.50
N LYS A 590 1.02 6.33 -11.38
CA LYS A 590 1.03 7.78 -11.08
C LYS A 590 0.62 8.11 -9.64
N GLN A 591 1.19 9.18 -9.06
CA GLN A 591 0.94 9.68 -7.68
C GLN A 591 -0.53 9.64 -7.18
N GLY A 592 -1.55 9.63 -8.06
CA GLY A 592 -2.97 9.52 -7.72
C GLY A 592 -3.59 8.11 -7.61
N PHE A 593 -2.89 7.04 -8.02
CA PHE A 593 -3.35 5.65 -7.83
C PHE A 593 -2.20 4.80 -7.29
N ARG A 594 -1.69 5.19 -6.12
CA ARG A 594 -0.82 4.32 -5.32
C ARG A 594 -1.72 3.38 -4.53
N ILE A 595 -1.95 2.18 -5.05
CA ILE A 595 -2.20 1.06 -4.15
C ILE A 595 -0.82 0.79 -3.55
N ALA A 596 -0.55 1.34 -2.36
CA ALA A 596 0.62 0.91 -1.59
C ALA A 596 0.62 -0.63 -1.62
N TYR A 597 1.77 -1.28 -1.66
CA TYR A 597 1.82 -2.76 -1.61
C TYR A 597 1.05 -3.34 -0.38
N GLN A 598 0.63 -2.46 0.55
CA GLN A 598 -0.22 -2.70 1.71
C GLN A 598 -1.52 -1.82 1.78
N GLY A 599 -1.96 -1.22 0.66
CA GLY A 599 -3.00 -0.18 0.60
C GLY A 599 -4.44 -0.67 0.42
N THR A 600 -5.33 -0.10 1.25
CA THR A 600 -6.77 -0.39 1.46
C THR A 600 -7.11 -1.84 1.81
N LYS A 601 -7.00 -2.20 3.10
CA LYS A 601 -7.50 -3.48 3.63
C LYS A 601 -9.05 -3.56 3.69
N ASN A 602 -9.76 -2.46 3.45
CA ASN A 602 -11.22 -2.37 3.61
C ASN A 602 -11.93 -2.20 2.26
N PHE A 603 -13.12 -2.78 2.14
CA PHE A 603 -14.06 -2.43 1.07
C PHE A 603 -14.38 -0.92 1.14
N PRO A 604 -14.57 -0.24 -0.01
CA PRO A 604 -14.93 1.16 -0.01
C PRO A 604 -16.28 1.35 0.67
N ASP A 605 -16.31 2.17 1.71
CA ASP A 605 -17.54 2.51 2.42
C ASP A 605 -18.46 3.39 1.58
N ARG A 606 -18.03 3.95 0.44
CA ARG A 606 -18.85 4.85 -0.38
C ARG A 606 -18.70 4.55 -1.86
N PRO A 607 -19.78 4.73 -2.65
CA PRO A 607 -19.66 4.69 -4.10
C PRO A 607 -18.80 5.86 -4.58
N ASP A 608 -18.00 5.59 -5.61
CA ASP A 608 -17.32 6.62 -6.39
C ASP A 608 -18.07 6.86 -7.71
N ASP A 609 -17.74 7.97 -8.37
CA ASP A 609 -18.33 8.32 -9.66
C ASP A 609 -17.83 7.38 -10.77
N PHE A 610 -18.75 6.65 -11.42
CA PHE A 610 -18.42 5.69 -12.48
C PHE A 610 -17.63 6.32 -13.62
N SER A 611 -18.00 7.54 -14.04
CA SER A 611 -17.33 8.28 -15.11
C SER A 611 -15.86 8.59 -14.77
N LYS A 612 -15.58 9.00 -13.53
CA LYS A 612 -14.21 9.19 -13.02
C LYS A 612 -13.44 7.87 -12.94
N LEU A 613 -14.07 6.80 -12.46
CA LEU A 613 -13.44 5.48 -12.38
C LEU A 613 -13.11 4.91 -13.76
N LEU A 614 -14.03 5.05 -14.72
CA LEU A 614 -13.82 4.63 -16.10
C LEU A 614 -12.68 5.43 -16.75
N LYS A 615 -12.62 6.75 -16.50
CA LYS A 615 -11.51 7.59 -16.95
C LYS A 615 -10.18 7.13 -16.35
N LEU A 616 -10.13 6.92 -15.03
CA LEU A 616 -8.95 6.45 -14.32
C LEU A 616 -8.44 5.13 -14.94
N VAL A 617 -9.32 4.15 -15.13
CA VAL A 617 -8.95 2.86 -15.71
C VAL A 617 -8.40 3.02 -17.13
N VAL A 618 -9.13 3.72 -18.01
CA VAL A 618 -8.77 3.76 -19.44
C VAL A 618 -7.63 4.73 -19.75
N ASP A 619 -7.59 5.91 -19.13
CA ASP A 619 -6.64 6.97 -19.46
C ASP A 619 -5.36 6.92 -18.63
N ASP A 620 -5.47 6.46 -17.37
CA ASP A 620 -4.35 6.51 -16.44
C ASP A 620 -3.74 5.13 -16.18
N LEU A 621 -4.54 4.06 -16.07
CA LEU A 621 -4.04 2.72 -15.75
C LEU A 621 -3.65 1.92 -16.99
N VAL A 622 -4.53 1.84 -18.00
CA VAL A 622 -4.26 1.04 -19.21
C VAL A 622 -2.94 1.42 -19.91
N PRO A 623 -2.56 2.71 -20.08
CA PRO A 623 -1.30 3.08 -20.74
C PRO A 623 -0.04 2.69 -19.96
N THR A 624 -0.16 2.36 -18.67
CA THR A 624 0.99 1.87 -17.89
C THR A 624 1.39 0.46 -18.31
N GLY A 625 0.44 -0.34 -18.78
CA GLY A 625 0.63 -1.72 -19.20
C GLY A 625 1.01 -1.88 -20.68
N GLN A 626 1.45 -3.09 -21.02
CA GLN A 626 1.69 -3.50 -22.41
C GLN A 626 0.38 -3.52 -23.21
N LEU A 627 0.47 -3.15 -24.50
CA LEU A 627 -0.68 -3.06 -25.40
C LEU A 627 -0.56 -4.05 -26.58
N PRO A 628 -0.89 -5.35 -26.41
CA PRO A 628 -0.84 -6.35 -27.48
C PRO A 628 -1.63 -6.02 -28.75
N GLY A 629 -2.65 -5.17 -28.63
CA GLY A 629 -3.43 -4.69 -29.77
C GLY A 629 -2.75 -3.63 -30.63
N HIS A 630 -1.61 -3.07 -30.21
CA HIS A 630 -0.88 -2.02 -30.92
C HIS A 630 -0.19 -2.57 -32.19
N SER A 631 -0.16 -1.79 -33.29
CA SER A 631 0.37 -2.26 -34.58
C SER A 631 1.88 -2.55 -34.58
N GLY A 632 2.64 -1.87 -33.73
CA GLY A 632 4.05 -2.14 -33.47
C GLY A 632 4.36 -3.14 -32.35
N TYR A 633 3.36 -3.84 -31.81
CA TYR A 633 3.58 -4.88 -30.82
C TYR A 633 4.03 -6.18 -31.50
N MET A 634 5.31 -6.53 -31.35
CA MET A 634 5.93 -7.71 -31.98
C MET A 634 6.67 -8.59 -30.94
N ALA A 635 6.32 -8.41 -29.67
CA ALA A 635 6.85 -9.13 -28.51
C ALA A 635 6.03 -10.39 -28.17
N TYR A 636 6.63 -11.35 -27.47
CA TYR A 636 5.97 -12.56 -26.96
C TYR A 636 5.14 -13.31 -28.02
N VAL A 637 4.06 -13.99 -27.63
CA VAL A 637 3.07 -14.57 -28.54
C VAL A 637 1.71 -14.08 -28.09
N SER A 638 1.26 -12.96 -28.66
CA SER A 638 -0.02 -12.34 -28.29
C SER A 638 -0.89 -12.10 -29.51
N GLY A 639 -2.17 -12.41 -29.38
CA GLY A 639 -3.18 -11.91 -30.30
C GLY A 639 -3.47 -10.43 -30.06
N ALA A 640 -4.11 -9.79 -31.04
CA ALA A 640 -4.42 -8.36 -30.98
C ALA A 640 -5.82 -8.02 -30.43
N GLY A 641 -6.62 -9.03 -30.06
CA GLY A 641 -7.99 -8.91 -29.55
C GLY A 641 -8.98 -8.34 -30.58
N ASN A 642 -10.01 -9.09 -30.94
CA ASN A 642 -11.04 -8.63 -31.89
C ASN A 642 -12.30 -8.11 -31.18
N ALA A 643 -12.90 -7.06 -31.75
CA ALA A 643 -14.03 -6.34 -31.15
C ALA A 643 -15.31 -7.20 -31.04
N ILE A 644 -15.57 -8.10 -32.00
CA ILE A 644 -16.76 -8.96 -31.97
C ILE A 644 -16.70 -9.93 -30.78
N SER A 645 -15.52 -10.46 -30.47
CA SER A 645 -15.29 -11.30 -29.30
C SER A 645 -15.42 -10.52 -27.98
N ASN A 646 -15.05 -9.24 -27.96
CA ASN A 646 -15.34 -8.36 -26.81
C ASN A 646 -16.85 -8.19 -26.59
N MET A 647 -17.63 -8.03 -27.67
CA MET A 647 -19.09 -7.96 -27.58
C MET A 647 -19.70 -9.30 -27.17
N ALA A 648 -19.17 -10.42 -27.67
CA ALA A 648 -19.54 -11.75 -27.20
C ALA A 648 -19.31 -11.90 -25.69
N GLN A 649 -18.21 -11.36 -25.16
CA GLN A 649 -17.96 -11.37 -23.72
C GLN A 649 -18.99 -10.54 -22.95
N ALA A 650 -19.29 -9.33 -23.43
CA ALA A 650 -20.33 -8.49 -22.83
C ALA A 650 -21.69 -9.22 -22.77
N LEU A 651 -22.10 -9.86 -23.88
CA LEU A 651 -23.34 -10.65 -23.95
C LEU A 651 -23.32 -11.83 -22.98
N SER A 652 -22.23 -12.59 -22.97
CA SER A 652 -22.06 -13.74 -22.07
C SER A 652 -22.20 -13.36 -20.61
N GLN A 653 -21.53 -12.29 -20.18
CA GLN A 653 -21.58 -11.81 -18.79
C GLN A 653 -22.93 -11.20 -18.43
N THR A 654 -23.65 -10.64 -19.42
CA THR A 654 -25.02 -10.14 -19.23
C THR A 654 -26.02 -11.28 -19.06
N PHE A 655 -25.90 -12.38 -19.84
CA PHE A 655 -26.81 -13.53 -19.73
C PHE A 655 -26.57 -14.36 -18.48
N ASN A 656 -25.30 -14.47 -18.05
CA ASN A 656 -24.88 -15.18 -16.83
C ASN A 656 -25.45 -16.61 -16.67
N GLN A 657 -25.58 -17.36 -17.78
CA GLN A 657 -26.06 -18.73 -17.76
C GLN A 657 -24.94 -19.72 -17.42
N TYR A 658 -25.26 -20.75 -16.65
CA TYR A 658 -24.30 -21.79 -16.25
C TYR A 658 -24.04 -22.79 -17.38
N THR A 659 -22.93 -22.62 -18.09
CA THR A 659 -22.59 -23.39 -19.30
C THR A 659 -21.79 -24.67 -19.06
N ALA A 660 -21.55 -25.05 -17.80
CA ALA A 660 -20.88 -26.32 -17.51
C ALA A 660 -21.81 -27.54 -17.64
N HIS A 661 -23.13 -27.31 -17.63
CA HIS A 661 -24.15 -28.36 -17.62
C HIS A 661 -25.20 -28.11 -18.72
N PHE A 662 -25.46 -29.11 -19.55
CA PHE A 662 -26.32 -29.01 -20.72
C PHE A 662 -27.75 -28.60 -20.35
N SER A 663 -28.35 -29.21 -19.32
CA SER A 663 -29.73 -28.90 -18.94
C SER A 663 -29.94 -27.45 -18.45
N LEU A 664 -28.87 -26.78 -18.00
CA LEU A 664 -28.94 -25.42 -17.45
C LEU A 664 -28.68 -24.34 -18.50
N ALA A 665 -28.05 -24.68 -19.64
CA ALA A 665 -27.81 -23.76 -20.75
C ALA A 665 -27.73 -24.48 -22.13
N PRO A 666 -28.79 -25.18 -22.57
CA PRO A 666 -28.71 -26.15 -23.67
C PRO A 666 -28.28 -25.53 -25.00
N GLY A 667 -28.73 -24.32 -25.30
CA GLY A 667 -28.33 -23.60 -26.53
C GLY A 667 -26.87 -23.17 -26.52
N LEU A 668 -26.37 -22.68 -25.37
CA LEU A 668 -25.01 -22.19 -25.23
C LEU A 668 -23.99 -23.33 -25.20
N VAL A 669 -24.33 -24.46 -24.55
CA VAL A 669 -23.51 -25.68 -24.58
C VAL A 669 -23.45 -26.26 -25.99
N ALA A 670 -24.59 -26.31 -26.72
CA ALA A 670 -24.60 -26.76 -28.11
C ALA A 670 -23.74 -25.88 -29.04
N LEU A 671 -23.72 -24.57 -28.78
CA LEU A 671 -22.88 -23.62 -29.50
C LEU A 671 -21.38 -23.88 -29.26
N GLU A 672 -20.97 -24.12 -28.00
CA GLU A 672 -19.57 -24.47 -27.71
C GLU A 672 -19.17 -25.81 -28.35
N LEU A 673 -20.08 -26.78 -28.39
CA LEU A 673 -19.87 -28.05 -29.09
C LEU A 673 -19.61 -27.83 -30.60
N GLU A 674 -20.31 -26.89 -31.24
CA GLU A 674 -20.06 -26.56 -32.65
C GLU A 674 -18.64 -26.01 -32.87
N VAL A 675 -18.19 -25.13 -31.98
CA VAL A 675 -16.83 -24.59 -31.97
C VAL A 675 -15.79 -25.70 -31.85
N LEU A 676 -15.98 -26.62 -30.90
CA LEU A 676 -15.07 -27.75 -30.71
C LEU A 676 -15.02 -28.64 -31.95
N LYS A 677 -16.16 -28.89 -32.60
CA LYS A 677 -16.24 -29.67 -33.85
C LYS A 677 -15.49 -29.01 -35.00
N TRP A 678 -15.51 -27.68 -35.12
CA TRP A 678 -14.69 -27.00 -36.13
C TRP A 678 -13.20 -27.23 -35.89
N MET A 679 -12.74 -27.14 -34.64
CA MET A 679 -11.33 -27.38 -34.32
C MET A 679 -10.94 -28.86 -34.45
N GLN A 680 -11.84 -29.80 -34.15
CA GLN A 680 -11.67 -31.23 -34.40
C GLN A 680 -11.48 -31.51 -35.89
N ASN A 681 -12.37 -30.98 -36.73
CA ASN A 681 -12.25 -31.07 -38.19
C ASN A 681 -10.96 -30.44 -38.70
N MET A 682 -10.54 -29.29 -38.14
CA MET A 682 -9.29 -28.63 -38.50
C MET A 682 -8.07 -29.52 -38.20
N VAL A 683 -8.05 -30.19 -37.05
CA VAL A 683 -6.98 -31.14 -36.65
C VAL A 683 -7.03 -32.46 -37.42
N GLY A 684 -8.18 -32.82 -38.01
CA GLY A 684 -8.38 -34.12 -38.67
C GLY A 684 -8.89 -35.22 -37.75
N TYR A 685 -9.55 -34.87 -36.64
CA TYR A 685 -10.23 -35.81 -35.75
C TYR A 685 -11.67 -36.09 -36.21
N SER A 686 -12.20 -37.29 -35.90
CA SER A 686 -13.63 -37.58 -36.04
C SER A 686 -14.43 -36.74 -35.05
N VAL A 687 -15.48 -36.08 -35.52
CA VAL A 687 -16.38 -35.26 -34.69
C VAL A 687 -17.32 -36.10 -33.82
N GLU A 688 -17.42 -37.40 -34.10
CA GLU A 688 -18.20 -38.37 -33.34
C GLU A 688 -17.38 -39.00 -32.21
N GLU A 689 -16.12 -39.36 -32.46
CA GLU A 689 -15.25 -40.06 -31.52
C GLU A 689 -14.42 -39.13 -30.65
N ALA A 690 -14.01 -37.97 -31.18
CA ALA A 690 -13.23 -37.00 -30.44
C ALA A 690 -14.09 -36.11 -29.54
N GLY A 691 -13.44 -35.54 -28.54
CA GLY A 691 -14.04 -34.59 -27.62
C GLY A 691 -13.09 -33.44 -27.31
N GLY A 692 -13.50 -32.58 -26.39
CA GLY A 692 -12.69 -31.47 -25.94
C GLY A 692 -13.49 -30.48 -25.11
N PHE A 693 -12.83 -29.44 -24.65
CA PHE A 693 -13.44 -28.33 -23.93
C PHE A 693 -12.58 -27.07 -24.06
N LEU A 694 -13.22 -25.91 -23.96
CA LEU A 694 -12.50 -24.63 -23.90
C LEU A 694 -11.92 -24.39 -22.51
N THR A 695 -10.75 -23.76 -22.45
CA THR A 695 -9.96 -23.51 -21.23
C THR A 695 -9.61 -22.03 -21.08
N THR A 696 -9.05 -21.63 -19.94
CA THR A 696 -8.46 -20.29 -19.75
C THR A 696 -7.22 -20.03 -20.61
N GLY A 697 -6.63 -21.06 -21.23
CA GLY A 697 -5.45 -20.97 -22.07
C GLY A 697 -4.65 -22.28 -22.11
N GLY A 698 -3.56 -22.28 -22.87
CA GLY A 698 -2.73 -23.45 -23.14
C GLY A 698 -2.14 -24.09 -21.88
N SER A 699 -1.95 -23.34 -20.79
CA SER A 699 -1.48 -23.92 -19.53
C SER A 699 -2.49 -24.92 -18.93
N LEU A 700 -3.78 -24.56 -18.89
CA LEU A 700 -4.82 -25.46 -18.39
C LEU A 700 -5.10 -26.61 -19.38
N ALA A 701 -4.93 -26.36 -20.69
CA ALA A 701 -5.04 -27.40 -21.71
C ALA A 701 -3.91 -28.45 -21.56
N ASN A 702 -2.64 -28.02 -21.43
CA ASN A 702 -1.51 -28.91 -21.20
C ASN A 702 -1.65 -29.67 -19.87
N LEU A 703 -2.05 -28.98 -18.78
CA LEU A 703 -2.31 -29.63 -17.50
C LEU A 703 -3.33 -30.75 -17.61
N SER A 704 -4.44 -30.46 -18.28
CA SER A 704 -5.51 -31.44 -18.51
C SER A 704 -5.00 -32.60 -19.38
N ALA A 705 -4.31 -32.32 -20.49
CA ALA A 705 -3.76 -33.35 -21.37
C ALA A 705 -2.80 -34.31 -20.64
N LEU A 706 -1.90 -33.78 -19.81
CA LEU A 706 -0.94 -34.60 -19.06
C LEU A 706 -1.63 -35.38 -17.93
N SER A 707 -2.69 -34.84 -17.33
CA SER A 707 -3.53 -35.56 -16.37
C SER A 707 -4.24 -36.76 -17.03
N LEU A 708 -4.75 -36.56 -18.25
CA LEU A 708 -5.39 -37.61 -19.05
C LEU A 708 -4.37 -38.67 -19.50
N ALA A 709 -3.17 -38.26 -19.92
CA ALA A 709 -2.08 -39.17 -20.25
C ALA A 709 -1.68 -40.05 -19.06
N ARG A 710 -1.53 -39.45 -17.86
CA ARG A 710 -1.29 -40.17 -16.60
C ARG A 710 -2.38 -41.20 -16.35
N THR A 711 -3.64 -40.77 -16.35
CA THR A 711 -4.78 -41.63 -16.04
C THR A 711 -4.94 -42.78 -17.03
N SER A 712 -4.53 -42.56 -18.28
CA SER A 712 -4.65 -43.56 -19.35
C SER A 712 -3.57 -44.63 -19.34
N LEU A 713 -2.32 -44.27 -19.01
CA LEU A 713 -1.16 -45.15 -19.25
C LEU A 713 -0.34 -45.48 -18.00
N MET A 714 -0.39 -44.66 -16.95
CA MET A 714 0.41 -44.91 -15.74
C MET A 714 -0.14 -46.11 -14.95
N LYS A 715 0.75 -47.01 -14.55
CA LYS A 715 0.42 -48.16 -13.70
C LYS A 715 0.92 -47.92 -12.28
N GLY A 716 0.06 -48.20 -11.30
CA GLY A 716 0.36 -47.97 -9.88
C GLY A 716 0.29 -46.48 -9.49
N TYR A 717 0.78 -46.17 -8.30
CA TYR A 717 0.65 -44.84 -7.68
C TYR A 717 2.00 -44.12 -7.49
N ASP A 718 3.13 -44.77 -7.79
CA ASP A 718 4.45 -44.17 -7.63
C ASP A 718 4.78 -43.23 -8.80
N LEU A 719 4.55 -41.93 -8.57
CA LEU A 719 4.79 -40.87 -9.55
C LEU A 719 6.28 -40.76 -9.95
N SER A 720 7.22 -41.25 -9.14
CA SER A 720 8.65 -41.15 -9.43
C SER A 720 9.11 -42.04 -10.60
N GLN A 721 8.30 -43.05 -10.95
CA GLN A 721 8.58 -43.96 -12.07
C GLN A 721 8.14 -43.39 -13.43
N ALA A 722 7.25 -42.40 -13.45
CA ALA A 722 6.68 -41.89 -14.70
C ALA A 722 7.69 -41.03 -15.49
N ARG A 723 7.66 -41.13 -16.82
CA ARG A 723 8.54 -40.38 -17.73
C ARG A 723 7.74 -39.72 -18.85
N PHE A 724 7.95 -38.42 -19.00
CA PHE A 724 7.37 -37.54 -19.99
C PHE A 724 8.51 -36.94 -20.80
N TYR A 725 8.42 -36.98 -22.13
CA TYR A 725 9.51 -36.56 -23.01
C TYR A 725 9.12 -35.31 -23.77
N SER A 726 10.00 -34.33 -23.83
CA SER A 726 9.78 -33.11 -24.62
C SER A 726 11.10 -32.60 -25.20
N SER A 727 11.03 -31.70 -26.16
CA SER A 727 12.23 -30.96 -26.58
C SER A 727 12.62 -29.94 -25.49
N GLN A 728 13.86 -29.45 -25.55
CA GLN A 728 14.31 -28.31 -24.73
C GLN A 728 13.61 -26.98 -25.06
N GLU A 729 12.89 -26.92 -26.18
CA GLU A 729 12.12 -25.74 -26.61
C GLU A 729 10.65 -25.78 -26.14
N VAL A 730 10.27 -26.81 -25.37
CA VAL A 730 8.91 -26.95 -24.83
C VAL A 730 8.55 -25.76 -23.94
N HIS A 731 7.27 -25.37 -23.94
CA HIS A 731 6.80 -24.31 -23.07
C HIS A 731 6.89 -24.73 -21.59
N HIS A 732 7.33 -23.80 -20.74
CA HIS A 732 7.49 -24.03 -19.29
C HIS A 732 6.19 -24.46 -18.58
N SER A 733 5.01 -24.24 -19.18
CA SER A 733 3.73 -24.75 -18.67
C SER A 733 3.69 -26.27 -18.54
N VAL A 734 4.46 -27.02 -19.33
CA VAL A 734 4.54 -28.49 -19.24
C VAL A 734 5.19 -28.91 -17.93
N GLY A 735 6.38 -28.39 -17.62
CA GLY A 735 7.06 -28.64 -16.35
C GLY A 735 6.22 -28.18 -15.15
N LYS A 736 5.59 -27.00 -15.25
CA LYS A 736 4.64 -26.51 -14.24
C LYS A 736 3.46 -27.45 -14.05
N SER A 737 2.89 -27.98 -15.14
CA SER A 737 1.76 -28.90 -15.09
C SER A 737 2.13 -30.21 -14.39
N LEU A 738 3.29 -30.79 -14.71
CA LEU A 738 3.78 -31.99 -14.04
C LEU A 738 4.00 -31.76 -12.54
N SER A 739 4.56 -30.61 -12.16
CA SER A 739 4.71 -30.22 -10.75
C SER A 739 3.36 -30.10 -10.03
N VAL A 740 2.35 -29.46 -10.64
CA VAL A 740 0.99 -29.36 -10.09
C VAL A 740 0.33 -30.75 -9.94
N LEU A 741 0.62 -31.67 -10.85
CA LEU A 741 0.14 -33.06 -10.79
C LEU A 741 0.91 -33.94 -9.78
N GLY A 742 1.93 -33.39 -9.11
CA GLY A 742 2.72 -34.05 -8.07
C GLY A 742 3.94 -34.84 -8.58
N PHE A 743 4.30 -34.73 -9.86
CA PHE A 743 5.46 -35.43 -10.41
C PHE A 743 6.78 -34.77 -9.98
N PRO A 744 7.81 -35.56 -9.61
CA PRO A 744 9.15 -35.02 -9.38
C PRO A 744 9.76 -34.50 -10.69
N LYS A 745 10.72 -33.58 -10.59
CA LYS A 745 11.33 -32.87 -11.73
C LYS A 745 11.93 -33.83 -12.77
N GLU A 746 12.48 -34.95 -12.29
CA GLU A 746 13.10 -36.02 -13.06
C GLU A 746 12.10 -36.75 -13.98
N SER A 747 10.80 -36.58 -13.75
CA SER A 747 9.76 -37.16 -14.61
C SER A 747 9.70 -36.47 -15.98
N LEU A 748 10.22 -35.25 -16.13
CA LEU A 748 10.32 -34.56 -17.41
C LEU A 748 11.72 -34.77 -18.00
N VAL A 749 11.81 -35.65 -18.99
CA VAL A 749 13.03 -35.94 -19.75
C VAL A 749 13.14 -34.95 -20.90
N VAL A 750 14.07 -34.01 -20.78
CA VAL A 750 14.30 -32.97 -21.79
C VAL A 750 15.28 -33.46 -22.84
N ILE A 751 14.79 -33.63 -24.07
CA ILE A 751 15.56 -34.04 -25.24
C ILE A 751 16.18 -32.81 -25.90
N LYS A 752 17.49 -32.87 -26.17
CA LYS A 752 18.20 -31.81 -26.90
C LYS A 752 17.65 -31.67 -28.32
N THR A 753 17.70 -30.47 -28.86
CA THR A 753 17.27 -30.21 -30.24
C THR A 753 18.44 -30.26 -31.23
N GLU A 754 18.12 -30.56 -32.48
CA GLU A 754 19.07 -30.48 -33.60
C GLU A 754 19.41 -29.02 -33.94
N LYS A 755 20.31 -28.79 -34.92
CA LYS A 755 20.70 -27.44 -35.38
C LYS A 755 19.52 -26.58 -35.86
N ASN A 756 18.42 -27.18 -36.28
CA ASN A 756 17.19 -26.49 -36.71
C ASN A 756 16.21 -26.21 -35.54
N HIS A 757 16.62 -26.51 -34.30
CA HIS A 757 15.85 -26.43 -33.06
C HIS A 757 14.67 -27.42 -32.94
N LYS A 758 14.59 -28.43 -33.81
CA LYS A 758 13.59 -29.50 -33.74
C LYS A 758 14.04 -30.60 -32.77
N LEU A 759 13.07 -31.29 -32.17
CA LEU A 759 13.31 -32.46 -31.31
C LEU A 759 14.15 -33.52 -32.03
N ASP A 760 15.24 -33.98 -31.39
CA ASP A 760 16.11 -35.03 -31.93
C ASP A 760 15.47 -36.41 -31.73
N LEU A 761 15.06 -37.02 -32.85
CA LEU A 761 14.34 -38.30 -32.87
C LEU A 761 15.19 -39.47 -32.38
N ASN A 762 16.50 -39.46 -32.63
CA ASN A 762 17.40 -40.53 -32.22
C ASN A 762 17.62 -40.48 -30.72
N HIS A 763 17.89 -39.29 -30.17
CA HIS A 763 18.02 -39.11 -28.72
C HIS A 763 16.72 -39.41 -27.98
N LEU A 764 15.56 -39.03 -28.53
CA LEU A 764 14.26 -39.40 -27.95
C LEU A 764 14.11 -40.91 -27.85
N LYS A 765 14.39 -41.63 -28.94
CA LYS A 765 14.28 -43.10 -28.96
C LYS A 765 15.23 -43.76 -27.96
N THR A 766 16.49 -43.32 -27.91
CA THR A 766 17.47 -43.82 -26.95
C THR A 766 17.02 -43.58 -25.51
N ALA A 767 16.52 -42.39 -25.18
CA ALA A 767 16.04 -42.07 -23.85
C ALA A 767 14.87 -42.97 -23.42
N ILE A 768 13.90 -43.20 -24.31
CA ILE A 768 12.78 -44.12 -24.05
C ILE A 768 13.28 -45.55 -23.80
N GLU A 769 14.21 -46.04 -24.62
CA GLU A 769 14.79 -47.39 -24.49
C GLU A 769 15.59 -47.56 -23.19
N GLU A 770 16.33 -46.53 -22.77
CA GLU A 770 17.07 -46.51 -21.49
C GLU A 770 16.14 -46.49 -20.28
N ASP A 771 15.08 -45.67 -20.30
CA ASP A 771 14.11 -45.60 -19.21
C ASP A 771 13.35 -46.93 -19.05
N LEU A 772 12.96 -47.58 -20.15
CA LEU A 772 12.39 -48.94 -20.12
C LEU A 772 13.36 -49.96 -19.50
N LYS A 773 14.65 -49.90 -19.85
CA LYS A 773 15.68 -50.78 -19.29
C LYS A 773 15.87 -50.57 -17.78
N ASN A 774 15.65 -49.34 -17.30
CA ASN A 774 15.74 -48.97 -15.89
C ASN A 774 14.44 -49.21 -15.10
N ASN A 775 13.45 -49.91 -15.68
CA ASN A 775 12.13 -50.17 -15.09
C ASN A 775 11.29 -48.92 -14.82
N LEU A 776 11.58 -47.81 -15.52
CA LEU A 776 10.76 -46.61 -15.49
C LEU A 776 9.57 -46.77 -16.45
N GLN A 777 8.57 -45.90 -16.31
CA GLN A 777 7.34 -45.92 -17.10
C GLN A 777 7.28 -44.72 -18.05
N PRO A 778 7.74 -44.86 -19.31
CA PRO A 778 7.40 -43.92 -20.37
C PRO A 778 5.88 -43.75 -20.50
N ILE A 779 5.37 -42.52 -20.37
CA ILE A 779 3.94 -42.21 -20.41
C ILE A 779 3.59 -41.41 -21.66
N CYS A 780 4.32 -40.33 -21.93
CA CYS A 780 3.89 -39.34 -22.92
C CYS A 780 5.06 -38.66 -23.62
N ILE A 781 4.91 -38.44 -24.93
CA ILE A 781 5.76 -37.52 -25.69
C ILE A 781 4.96 -36.23 -25.93
N ILE A 782 5.56 -35.09 -25.59
CA ILE A 782 5.04 -33.75 -25.81
C ILE A 782 5.76 -33.14 -27.00
N ALA A 783 5.10 -33.13 -28.16
CA ALA A 783 5.57 -32.44 -29.36
C ALA A 783 5.12 -30.98 -29.35
N THR A 784 5.97 -30.07 -29.81
CA THR A 784 5.66 -28.64 -29.87
C THR A 784 5.35 -28.23 -31.31
N ALA A 785 4.14 -27.73 -31.55
CA ALA A 785 3.74 -27.13 -32.83
C ALA A 785 3.78 -25.60 -32.70
N GLY A 786 4.99 -25.04 -32.80
CA GLY A 786 5.25 -23.61 -32.64
C GLY A 786 5.82 -23.28 -31.26
N SER A 787 7.12 -23.50 -31.07
CA SER A 787 7.82 -23.16 -29.82
C SER A 787 7.85 -21.66 -29.56
N THR A 788 7.87 -21.27 -28.28
CA THR A 788 7.79 -19.84 -27.93
C THR A 788 9.03 -19.07 -28.31
N ASN A 789 10.23 -19.67 -28.24
CA ASN A 789 11.48 -18.96 -28.51
C ASN A 789 11.74 -18.76 -30.00
N THR A 790 11.49 -19.81 -30.80
CA THR A 790 11.94 -19.88 -32.20
C THR A 790 10.81 -20.11 -33.20
N GLY A 791 9.58 -20.32 -32.76
CA GLY A 791 8.45 -20.67 -33.64
C GLY A 791 8.55 -22.07 -34.25
N THR A 792 9.51 -22.88 -33.81
CA THR A 792 9.80 -24.20 -34.37
C THR A 792 8.62 -25.16 -34.22
N VAL A 793 8.38 -25.94 -35.28
CA VAL A 793 7.44 -27.07 -35.26
C VAL A 793 8.25 -28.36 -35.28
N ASP A 794 8.04 -29.21 -34.27
CA ASP A 794 8.65 -30.54 -34.16
C ASP A 794 8.18 -31.47 -35.30
N PRO A 795 8.95 -32.53 -35.64
CA PRO A 795 8.57 -33.53 -36.63
C PRO A 795 7.43 -34.44 -36.12
N ILE A 796 6.19 -33.92 -36.12
CA ILE A 796 5.03 -34.56 -35.46
C ILE A 796 4.73 -35.94 -36.06
N CYS A 797 4.82 -36.09 -37.39
CA CYS A 797 4.57 -37.36 -38.08
C CYS A 797 5.48 -38.47 -37.55
N GLU A 798 6.79 -38.21 -37.53
CA GLU A 798 7.82 -39.14 -37.08
C GLU A 798 7.73 -39.39 -35.56
N ILE A 799 7.43 -38.36 -34.77
CA ILE A 799 7.16 -38.51 -33.34
C ILE A 799 5.94 -39.41 -33.11
N SER A 800 4.90 -39.31 -33.94
CA SER A 800 3.70 -40.15 -33.83
C SER A 800 4.00 -41.63 -34.08
N ASP A 801 4.91 -41.94 -35.00
CA ASP A 801 5.37 -43.30 -35.25
C ASP A 801 6.14 -43.87 -34.05
N ILE A 802 6.98 -43.04 -33.41
CA ILE A 802 7.68 -43.42 -32.17
C ILE A 802 6.67 -43.64 -31.03
N ALA A 803 5.72 -42.73 -30.83
CA ALA A 803 4.70 -42.84 -29.80
C ALA A 803 3.88 -44.14 -29.94
N LYS A 804 3.44 -44.46 -31.16
CA LYS A 804 2.75 -45.71 -31.48
C LYS A 804 3.61 -46.94 -31.18
N LYS A 805 4.88 -46.94 -31.62
CA LYS A 805 5.81 -48.06 -31.42
C LYS A 805 6.00 -48.40 -29.94
N PHE A 806 6.11 -47.40 -29.09
CA PHE A 806 6.36 -47.58 -27.65
C PHE A 806 5.08 -47.52 -26.79
N ASN A 807 3.89 -47.43 -27.42
CA ASN A 807 2.60 -47.29 -26.73
C ASN A 807 2.56 -46.11 -25.74
N LEU A 808 2.97 -44.93 -26.21
CA LEU A 808 3.00 -43.68 -25.45
C LEU A 808 1.90 -42.73 -25.90
N TRP A 809 1.42 -41.90 -24.98
CA TRP A 809 0.51 -40.82 -25.31
C TRP A 809 1.22 -39.73 -26.10
N LEU A 810 0.69 -39.35 -27.26
CA LEU A 810 1.18 -38.18 -27.98
C LEU A 810 0.33 -36.95 -27.65
N HIS A 811 0.93 -36.01 -26.93
CA HIS A 811 0.37 -34.68 -26.76
C HIS A 811 1.07 -33.69 -27.68
N VAL A 812 0.30 -32.90 -28.43
CA VAL A 812 0.84 -31.79 -29.23
C VAL A 812 0.45 -30.47 -28.57
N ASP A 813 1.44 -29.75 -28.06
CA ASP A 813 1.27 -28.36 -27.66
C ASP A 813 1.30 -27.48 -28.92
N ALA A 814 0.10 -27.19 -29.43
CA ALA A 814 -0.13 -26.33 -30.58
C ALA A 814 -0.76 -24.99 -30.16
N ALA A 815 -0.52 -24.54 -28.93
CA ALA A 815 -1.14 -23.34 -28.38
C ALA A 815 -0.94 -22.13 -29.30
N TYR A 816 0.30 -21.90 -29.72
CA TYR A 816 0.62 -20.87 -30.73
C TYR A 816 0.34 -21.37 -32.16
N GLY A 817 0.92 -22.49 -32.58
CA GLY A 817 0.95 -22.84 -33.99
C GLY A 817 -0.35 -23.41 -34.54
N GLY A 818 -1.20 -24.06 -33.75
CA GLY A 818 -2.21 -24.98 -34.29
C GLY A 818 -3.22 -24.37 -35.28
N PHE A 819 -3.57 -23.09 -35.13
CA PHE A 819 -4.48 -22.43 -36.10
C PHE A 819 -3.84 -22.11 -37.44
N PHE A 820 -2.52 -22.19 -37.59
CA PHE A 820 -1.87 -22.08 -38.90
C PHE A 820 -2.27 -23.23 -39.84
N MET A 821 -2.85 -24.33 -39.35
CA MET A 821 -3.48 -25.36 -40.19
C MET A 821 -4.67 -24.86 -41.01
N LEU A 822 -5.16 -23.64 -40.75
CA LEU A 822 -6.09 -22.97 -41.65
C LEU A 822 -5.43 -22.53 -42.97
N THR A 823 -4.10 -22.50 -43.03
CA THR A 823 -3.27 -22.16 -44.20
C THR A 823 -2.62 -23.41 -44.78
N GLU A 824 -2.32 -23.41 -46.08
CA GLU A 824 -1.66 -24.56 -46.75
C GLU A 824 -0.26 -24.84 -46.19
N MET A 825 0.50 -23.79 -45.86
CA MET A 825 1.83 -23.95 -45.25
C MET A 825 1.75 -24.60 -43.86
N GLY A 826 0.81 -24.16 -43.02
CA GLY A 826 0.68 -24.71 -41.68
C GLY A 826 0.18 -26.15 -41.67
N LYS A 827 -0.74 -26.52 -42.58
CA LYS A 827 -1.14 -27.95 -42.77
C LYS A 827 0.07 -28.82 -43.10
N LYS A 828 0.91 -28.37 -44.03
CA LYS A 828 2.13 -29.09 -44.41
C LYS A 828 3.12 -29.20 -43.24
N GLN A 829 3.31 -28.11 -42.49
CA GLN A 829 4.26 -28.07 -41.39
C GLN A 829 3.81 -28.96 -40.20
N MET A 830 2.51 -29.13 -39.99
CA MET A 830 1.93 -29.89 -38.87
C MET A 830 1.41 -31.27 -39.30
N GLN A 831 1.86 -31.79 -40.44
CA GLN A 831 1.51 -33.13 -40.88
C GLN A 831 1.78 -34.17 -39.77
N GLY A 832 0.81 -35.03 -39.49
CA GLY A 832 0.87 -36.03 -38.44
C GLY A 832 0.15 -35.64 -37.15
N ILE A 833 -0.26 -34.39 -36.98
CA ILE A 833 -1.01 -33.91 -35.79
C ILE A 833 -2.35 -34.64 -35.60
N GLU A 834 -2.97 -35.10 -36.68
CA GLU A 834 -4.18 -35.93 -36.66
C GLU A 834 -3.98 -37.28 -35.93
N ASN A 835 -2.71 -37.69 -35.73
CA ASN A 835 -2.34 -38.89 -34.99
C ASN A 835 -2.19 -38.66 -33.47
N ALA A 836 -2.13 -37.41 -33.00
CA ALA A 836 -1.99 -37.11 -31.58
C ALA A 836 -3.18 -37.64 -30.77
N ASP A 837 -2.96 -38.03 -29.52
CA ASP A 837 -4.03 -38.34 -28.58
C ASP A 837 -4.72 -37.08 -28.06
N SER A 838 -3.97 -35.97 -27.97
CA SER A 838 -4.50 -34.67 -27.56
C SER A 838 -3.75 -33.50 -28.16
N VAL A 839 -4.46 -32.39 -28.38
CA VAL A 839 -3.91 -31.14 -28.92
C VAL A 839 -4.37 -29.96 -28.08
N ALA A 840 -3.43 -29.15 -27.59
CA ALA A 840 -3.71 -27.85 -26.97
C ALA A 840 -3.69 -26.74 -28.02
N LEU A 841 -4.65 -25.82 -27.99
CA LEU A 841 -4.79 -24.70 -28.92
C LEU A 841 -5.12 -23.41 -28.16
N ASP A 842 -4.57 -22.27 -28.56
CA ASP A 842 -4.97 -20.96 -28.02
C ASP A 842 -5.55 -20.05 -29.10
N PRO A 843 -6.88 -20.01 -29.25
CA PRO A 843 -7.57 -19.03 -30.10
C PRO A 843 -7.16 -17.57 -29.79
N HIS A 844 -6.87 -17.26 -28.52
CA HIS A 844 -6.43 -15.92 -28.13
C HIS A 844 -5.04 -15.51 -28.66
N LYS A 845 -4.28 -16.46 -29.21
CA LYS A 845 -3.03 -16.19 -29.92
C LYS A 845 -3.35 -15.99 -31.40
N SER A 846 -3.41 -17.09 -32.16
CA SER A 846 -3.38 -17.05 -33.62
C SER A 846 -4.68 -16.61 -34.28
N LEU A 847 -5.83 -16.70 -33.60
CA LEU A 847 -7.07 -16.09 -34.07
C LEU A 847 -7.30 -14.68 -33.51
N SER A 848 -6.35 -14.14 -32.76
CA SER A 848 -6.46 -12.81 -32.13
C SER A 848 -7.76 -12.61 -31.34
N LEU A 849 -8.23 -13.65 -30.65
CA LEU A 849 -9.28 -13.49 -29.64
C LEU A 849 -8.69 -12.86 -28.35
N PRO A 850 -9.52 -12.26 -27.47
CA PRO A 850 -9.09 -11.80 -26.16
C PRO A 850 -8.56 -12.93 -25.27
N TYR A 851 -7.64 -12.60 -24.36
CA TYR A 851 -7.07 -13.54 -23.37
C TYR A 851 -8.16 -14.27 -22.57
N GLY A 852 -7.80 -15.46 -22.07
CA GLY A 852 -8.75 -16.34 -21.37
C GLY A 852 -9.49 -17.31 -22.30
N THR A 853 -9.00 -17.54 -23.52
CA THR A 853 -9.63 -18.40 -24.53
C THR A 853 -8.63 -19.41 -25.09
N GLY A 854 -8.55 -20.59 -24.48
CA GLY A 854 -7.79 -21.77 -24.94
C GLY A 854 -8.71 -22.95 -25.22
N SER A 855 -8.16 -24.07 -25.68
CA SER A 855 -8.88 -25.33 -25.79
C SER A 855 -7.97 -26.54 -25.69
N LEU A 856 -8.56 -27.65 -25.25
CA LEU A 856 -8.00 -28.99 -25.35
C LEU A 856 -8.90 -29.83 -26.23
N LEU A 857 -8.33 -30.49 -27.24
CA LEU A 857 -8.98 -31.54 -28.00
C LEU A 857 -8.36 -32.89 -27.63
N VAL A 858 -9.20 -33.92 -27.54
CA VAL A 858 -8.78 -35.30 -27.25
C VAL A 858 -9.41 -36.22 -28.28
N LYS A 859 -8.58 -37.03 -28.93
CA LYS A 859 -8.97 -37.89 -30.06
C LYS A 859 -10.01 -38.94 -29.66
N ASP A 860 -9.96 -39.43 -28.43
CA ASP A 860 -10.93 -40.36 -27.86
C ASP A 860 -11.66 -39.72 -26.67
N LYS A 861 -12.91 -39.30 -26.90
CA LYS A 861 -13.73 -38.62 -25.89
C LYS A 861 -14.00 -39.47 -24.65
N ARG A 862 -13.90 -40.80 -24.72
CA ARG A 862 -14.10 -41.68 -23.56
C ARG A 862 -13.02 -41.50 -22.51
N LYS A 863 -11.84 -41.02 -22.93
CA LYS A 863 -10.73 -40.73 -22.03
C LYS A 863 -10.90 -39.41 -21.26
N LEU A 864 -11.83 -38.54 -21.67
CA LEU A 864 -12.04 -37.22 -21.05
C LEU A 864 -12.73 -37.27 -19.67
N ILE A 865 -13.46 -38.35 -19.37
CA ILE A 865 -14.28 -38.42 -18.16
C ILE A 865 -13.36 -38.55 -16.95
N TYR A 866 -13.38 -37.52 -16.09
CA TYR A 866 -12.71 -37.58 -14.80
C TYR A 866 -13.55 -38.41 -13.83
N LYS A 867 -13.05 -39.59 -13.44
CA LYS A 867 -13.68 -40.42 -12.42
C LYS A 867 -13.34 -39.90 -11.03
N TYR A 868 -14.06 -38.89 -10.55
CA TYR A 868 -13.92 -38.42 -9.17
C TYR A 868 -14.68 -39.34 -8.20
N ALA A 869 -14.24 -39.39 -6.94
CA ALA A 869 -14.99 -40.01 -5.86
C ALA A 869 -15.94 -38.96 -5.25
N GLY A 870 -17.25 -39.12 -5.43
CA GLY A 870 -18.29 -38.29 -4.81
C GLY A 870 -19.40 -37.87 -5.78
N GLU A 871 -20.61 -38.40 -5.60
CA GLU A 871 -21.81 -37.89 -6.26
C GLU A 871 -22.31 -36.65 -5.51
N SER A 872 -22.37 -35.50 -6.17
CA SER A 872 -22.98 -34.30 -5.60
C SER A 872 -24.51 -34.38 -5.75
N THR A 873 -25.21 -34.81 -4.70
CA THR A 873 -26.67 -35.05 -4.73
C THR A 873 -27.55 -33.81 -5.00
N TYR A 874 -26.96 -32.60 -5.05
CA TYR A 874 -27.68 -31.36 -5.36
C TYR A 874 -27.60 -30.95 -6.84
N MET A 875 -26.71 -31.56 -7.63
CA MET A 875 -26.58 -31.31 -9.06
C MET A 875 -27.57 -32.19 -9.84
N PRO A 876 -28.04 -31.75 -11.03
CA PRO A 876 -28.79 -32.63 -11.90
C PRO A 876 -27.99 -33.89 -12.22
N PRO A 877 -28.63 -35.07 -12.35
CA PRO A 877 -27.93 -36.31 -12.67
C PRO A 877 -27.24 -36.20 -14.03
N SER A 878 -26.03 -36.77 -14.13
CA SER A 878 -25.22 -36.70 -15.34
C SER A 878 -25.99 -37.35 -16.50
N PRO A 879 -26.06 -36.72 -17.69
CA PRO A 879 -26.65 -37.31 -18.88
C PRO A 879 -26.01 -38.65 -19.27
N LEU A 880 -24.77 -38.91 -18.82
CA LEU A 880 -24.05 -40.18 -18.99
C LEU A 880 -24.81 -41.37 -18.38
N ASP A 881 -25.65 -41.15 -17.37
CA ASP A 881 -26.45 -42.20 -16.70
C ASP A 881 -27.69 -42.62 -17.51
N SER A 882 -28.11 -41.80 -18.49
CA SER A 882 -29.39 -41.95 -19.20
C SER A 882 -29.29 -42.55 -20.60
N GLY A 883 -28.09 -42.87 -21.09
CA GLY A 883 -27.87 -43.48 -22.42
C GLY A 883 -28.18 -42.58 -23.63
N GLN A 884 -28.67 -41.35 -23.43
CA GLN A 884 -28.90 -40.32 -24.46
C GLN A 884 -27.88 -39.16 -24.40
N ALA A 885 -26.74 -39.37 -23.73
CA ALA A 885 -25.90 -38.33 -23.15
C ALA A 885 -25.45 -37.21 -24.12
N ARG A 886 -25.87 -35.97 -23.82
CA ARG A 886 -25.23 -34.73 -24.28
C ARG A 886 -24.11 -34.37 -23.30
N VAL A 887 -23.07 -33.67 -23.75
CA VAL A 887 -21.88 -33.40 -22.92
C VAL A 887 -22.18 -32.41 -21.80
N ASP A 888 -21.70 -32.72 -20.60
CA ASP A 888 -21.54 -31.76 -19.52
C ASP A 888 -20.05 -31.46 -19.36
N PHE A 889 -19.68 -30.20 -19.55
CA PHE A 889 -18.28 -29.78 -19.47
C PHE A 889 -17.72 -29.87 -18.05
N ALA A 890 -18.58 -29.85 -17.02
CA ALA A 890 -18.17 -30.09 -15.63
C ALA A 890 -17.57 -31.50 -15.43
N ASP A 891 -18.02 -32.50 -16.19
CA ASP A 891 -17.58 -33.90 -16.04
C ASP A 891 -16.25 -34.18 -16.77
N ILE A 892 -15.92 -33.35 -17.77
CA ILE A 892 -14.78 -33.55 -18.66
C ILE A 892 -13.70 -32.46 -18.57
N SER A 893 -13.92 -31.43 -17.74
CA SER A 893 -12.95 -30.35 -17.53
C SER A 893 -12.63 -30.17 -16.04
N PRO A 894 -11.49 -29.56 -15.69
CA PRO A 894 -11.16 -29.26 -14.29
C PRO A 894 -12.04 -28.16 -13.67
N GLU A 895 -12.80 -27.41 -14.45
CA GLU A 895 -13.62 -26.28 -13.99
C GLU A 895 -15.08 -26.72 -13.75
N LEU A 896 -15.58 -26.61 -12.52
CA LEU A 896 -17.02 -26.76 -12.24
C LEU A 896 -17.81 -25.52 -12.66
N SER A 897 -17.42 -24.35 -12.15
CA SER A 897 -17.93 -23.05 -12.60
C SER A 897 -16.98 -22.46 -13.63
N ARG A 898 -17.49 -22.14 -14.81
CA ARG A 898 -16.69 -21.70 -15.96
C ARG A 898 -17.36 -20.56 -16.71
N ASP A 899 -16.53 -19.70 -17.29
CA ASP A 899 -16.94 -18.66 -18.21
C ASP A 899 -17.39 -19.26 -19.55
N PHE A 900 -18.31 -18.58 -20.26
CA PHE A 900 -18.83 -19.07 -21.54
C PHE A 900 -17.97 -18.61 -22.71
N ARG A 901 -16.83 -19.29 -22.84
CA ARG A 901 -15.82 -19.06 -23.89
C ARG A 901 -16.32 -19.41 -25.29
N GLY A 902 -17.33 -20.28 -25.41
CA GLY A 902 -17.90 -20.69 -26.69
C GLY A 902 -18.34 -19.52 -27.56
N LEU A 903 -19.06 -18.55 -26.99
CA LEU A 903 -19.54 -17.38 -27.73
C LEU A 903 -18.42 -16.48 -28.23
N ARG A 904 -17.34 -16.33 -27.45
CA ARG A 904 -16.16 -15.53 -27.83
C ARG A 904 -15.49 -16.01 -29.11
N LEU A 905 -15.63 -17.29 -29.44
CA LEU A 905 -15.07 -17.89 -30.64
C LEU A 905 -16.14 -18.05 -31.74
N TRP A 906 -17.33 -18.53 -31.38
CA TRP A 906 -18.42 -18.77 -32.32
C TRP A 906 -18.87 -17.50 -33.04
N LEU A 907 -19.12 -16.42 -32.28
CA LEU A 907 -19.66 -15.18 -32.84
C LEU A 907 -18.73 -14.54 -33.89
N PRO A 908 -17.44 -14.27 -33.62
CA PRO A 908 -16.58 -13.68 -34.63
C PRO A 908 -16.41 -14.56 -35.87
N ILE A 909 -16.32 -15.88 -35.73
CA ILE A 909 -16.20 -16.79 -36.89
C ILE A 909 -17.50 -16.84 -37.69
N LYS A 910 -18.68 -16.89 -37.04
CA LYS A 910 -19.97 -16.87 -37.76
C LYS A 910 -20.23 -15.52 -38.42
N THR A 911 -19.83 -14.42 -37.80
CA THR A 911 -20.04 -13.07 -38.34
C THR A 911 -19.13 -12.77 -39.52
N LEU A 912 -17.84 -13.13 -39.44
CA LEU A 912 -16.85 -12.77 -40.46
C LEU A 912 -16.56 -13.91 -41.46
N GLY A 913 -16.95 -15.14 -41.14
CA GLY A 913 -16.42 -16.33 -41.78
C GLY A 913 -14.97 -16.62 -41.36
N ILE A 914 -14.45 -17.78 -41.77
CA ILE A 914 -13.07 -18.18 -41.45
C ILE A 914 -12.02 -17.50 -42.35
N GLY A 915 -12.41 -17.03 -43.53
CA GLY A 915 -11.53 -16.47 -44.56
C GLY A 915 -10.64 -15.31 -44.09
N PRO A 916 -11.17 -14.28 -43.39
CA PRO A 916 -10.33 -13.20 -42.86
C PRO A 916 -9.25 -13.67 -41.88
N PHE A 917 -9.53 -14.70 -41.07
CA PHE A 917 -8.53 -15.29 -40.17
C PHE A 917 -7.44 -16.03 -40.94
N GLN A 918 -7.81 -16.76 -42.00
CA GLN A 918 -6.88 -17.42 -42.91
C GLN A 918 -5.94 -16.41 -43.58
N LEU A 919 -6.50 -15.38 -44.22
CA LEU A 919 -5.72 -14.34 -44.89
C LEU A 919 -4.78 -13.61 -43.93
N ASN A 920 -5.21 -13.36 -42.69
CA ASN A 920 -4.35 -12.76 -41.69
C ASN A 920 -3.14 -13.65 -41.35
N LEU A 921 -3.36 -14.96 -41.15
CA LEU A 921 -2.27 -15.91 -40.87
C LEU A 921 -1.30 -16.04 -42.04
N GLU A 922 -1.82 -16.09 -43.27
CA GLU A 922 -1.03 -16.11 -44.51
C GLU A 922 -0.20 -14.83 -44.65
N GLU A 923 -0.80 -13.65 -44.44
CA GLU A 923 -0.09 -12.38 -44.43
C GLU A 923 1.06 -12.41 -43.42
N LYS A 924 0.83 -12.91 -42.20
CA LYS A 924 1.89 -12.92 -41.17
C LYS A 924 3.04 -13.86 -41.51
N ILE A 925 2.75 -14.99 -42.14
CA ILE A 925 3.78 -15.89 -42.68
C ILE A 925 4.63 -15.16 -43.73
N GLU A 926 3.98 -14.54 -44.72
CA GLU A 926 4.69 -13.86 -45.81
C GLU A 926 5.47 -12.63 -45.32
N LEU A 927 4.92 -11.86 -44.38
CA LEU A 927 5.64 -10.76 -43.73
C LEU A 927 6.86 -11.23 -42.95
N THR A 928 6.80 -12.40 -42.31
CA THR A 928 7.95 -12.97 -41.58
C THR A 928 9.05 -13.38 -42.55
N LYS A 929 8.69 -14.03 -43.68
CA LYS A 929 9.64 -14.37 -44.75
C LYS A 929 10.26 -13.12 -45.36
N TYR A 930 9.45 -12.11 -45.66
CA TYR A 930 9.91 -10.82 -46.17
C TYR A 930 10.90 -10.17 -45.19
N PHE A 931 10.54 -10.06 -43.91
CA PHE A 931 11.39 -9.48 -42.88
C PHE A 931 12.74 -10.19 -42.78
N VAL A 932 12.75 -11.53 -42.79
CA VAL A 932 13.99 -12.33 -42.80
C VAL A 932 14.82 -12.07 -44.06
N SER A 933 14.18 -11.98 -45.23
CA SER A 933 14.88 -11.72 -46.49
C SER A 933 15.57 -10.35 -46.53
N GLU A 934 14.96 -9.32 -45.94
CA GLU A 934 15.54 -7.98 -45.85
C GLU A 934 16.63 -7.90 -44.78
N LEU A 935 16.44 -8.54 -43.62
CA LEU A 935 17.47 -8.58 -42.57
C LEU A 935 18.77 -9.20 -43.07
N ARG A 936 18.71 -10.23 -43.92
CA ARG A 936 19.90 -10.87 -44.50
C ARG A 936 20.71 -9.98 -45.42
N LYS A 937 20.13 -8.90 -45.92
CA LYS A 937 20.85 -7.90 -46.73
C LYS A 937 21.70 -6.97 -45.88
N LEU A 938 21.53 -6.97 -44.55
CA LEU A 938 22.27 -6.15 -43.61
C LEU A 938 23.54 -6.90 -43.15
N PRO A 939 24.76 -6.40 -43.45
CA PRO A 939 26.01 -7.14 -43.20
C PRO A 939 26.26 -7.53 -41.74
N MET A 940 25.75 -6.74 -40.79
CA MET A 940 25.95 -6.94 -39.35
C MET A 940 24.94 -7.91 -38.71
N VAL A 941 23.92 -8.35 -39.46
CA VAL A 941 22.80 -9.13 -38.93
C VAL A 941 22.96 -10.59 -39.26
N GLN A 942 22.94 -11.43 -38.23
CA GLN A 942 22.85 -12.87 -38.36
C GLN A 942 21.44 -13.34 -37.99
N VAL A 943 20.69 -13.84 -38.97
CA VAL A 943 19.43 -14.56 -38.74
C VAL A 943 19.73 -16.01 -38.39
N LEU A 944 19.16 -16.53 -37.30
CA LEU A 944 19.54 -17.85 -36.77
C LEU A 944 18.99 -19.04 -37.58
N LYS A 945 17.74 -18.96 -38.04
CA LYS A 945 17.10 -20.02 -38.83
C LYS A 945 16.03 -19.46 -39.77
N GLU A 946 15.63 -20.28 -40.73
CA GLU A 946 14.39 -20.03 -41.47
C GLU A 946 13.19 -20.13 -40.53
N PRO A 947 12.21 -19.21 -40.65
CA PRO A 947 11.01 -19.26 -39.83
C PRO A 947 10.10 -20.42 -40.27
N ASP A 948 9.72 -21.28 -39.32
CA ASP A 948 8.71 -22.33 -39.56
C ASP A 948 7.28 -21.76 -39.55
N LEU A 949 7.08 -20.63 -38.85
CA LEU A 949 5.80 -19.91 -38.72
C LEU A 949 6.07 -18.39 -38.75
N THR A 950 5.68 -17.65 -37.71
CA THR A 950 5.74 -16.18 -37.67
C THR A 950 6.65 -15.61 -36.58
N ILE A 951 7.50 -16.47 -36.00
CA ILE A 951 8.59 -16.07 -35.11
C ILE A 951 9.90 -16.19 -35.87
N THR A 952 10.76 -15.19 -35.72
CA THR A 952 12.14 -15.23 -36.19
C THR A 952 13.09 -14.62 -35.16
N ASN A 953 14.36 -15.03 -35.23
CA ASN A 953 15.41 -14.60 -34.31
C ASN A 953 16.62 -14.11 -35.08
N PHE A 954 17.17 -12.98 -34.64
CA PHE A 954 18.41 -12.45 -35.20
C PHE A 954 19.29 -11.83 -34.12
N MET A 955 20.58 -11.73 -34.41
CA MET A 955 21.58 -11.14 -33.53
C MET A 955 22.62 -10.37 -34.33
N LEU A 956 23.42 -9.57 -33.62
CA LEU A 956 24.63 -8.93 -34.14
C LEU A 956 25.86 -9.75 -33.76
N SER A 957 27.08 -9.21 -33.96
CA SER A 957 28.35 -9.88 -33.67
C SER A 957 28.47 -10.41 -32.23
N ASP A 958 27.77 -9.78 -31.27
CA ASP A 958 27.78 -10.19 -29.87
C ASP A 958 26.46 -9.84 -29.16
N SER A 959 26.28 -10.43 -27.97
CA SER A 959 25.08 -10.26 -27.14
C SER A 959 24.90 -8.83 -26.61
N LYS A 960 25.98 -8.07 -26.39
CA LYS A 960 25.91 -6.70 -25.86
C LYS A 960 25.34 -5.76 -26.91
N LYS A 961 25.89 -5.79 -28.13
CA LYS A 961 25.36 -4.99 -29.26
C LYS A 961 23.92 -5.35 -29.58
N THR A 962 23.58 -6.64 -29.52
CA THR A 962 22.20 -7.12 -29.74
C THR A 962 21.22 -6.57 -28.70
N LYS A 963 21.61 -6.52 -27.41
CA LYS A 963 20.80 -5.87 -26.35
C LYS A 963 20.66 -4.37 -26.59
N THR A 964 21.74 -3.68 -26.93
CA THR A 964 21.70 -2.23 -27.22
C THR A 964 20.79 -1.92 -28.41
N LEU A 965 20.79 -2.75 -29.47
CA LEU A 965 19.84 -2.57 -30.57
C LEU A 965 18.39 -2.75 -30.10
N LEU A 966 18.10 -3.78 -29.30
CA LEU A 966 16.77 -3.98 -28.74
C LEU A 966 16.30 -2.79 -27.89
N GLU A 967 17.17 -2.29 -27.02
CA GLU A 967 16.92 -1.11 -26.18
C GLU A 967 16.59 0.11 -27.04
N LYS A 968 17.37 0.37 -28.10
CA LYS A 968 17.12 1.46 -29.04
C LYS A 968 15.78 1.30 -29.77
N ILE A 969 15.42 0.09 -30.20
CA ILE A 969 14.12 -0.15 -30.85
C ILE A 969 12.97 0.12 -29.87
N ASN A 970 13.05 -0.43 -28.65
CA ASN A 970 12.01 -0.25 -27.63
C ASN A 970 11.95 1.19 -27.09
N ALA A 971 13.03 1.98 -27.20
CA ALA A 971 13.06 3.39 -26.86
C ALA A 971 12.30 4.26 -27.87
N THR A 972 11.99 3.77 -29.07
CA THR A 972 11.20 4.52 -30.06
C THR A 972 9.75 4.73 -29.66
N GLU A 973 9.23 3.90 -28.73
CA GLU A 973 7.81 3.81 -28.36
C GLU A 973 6.86 3.52 -29.53
N LYS A 974 7.40 3.19 -30.71
CA LYS A 974 6.63 2.75 -31.88
C LYS A 974 6.60 1.25 -32.01
N PHE A 975 7.67 0.59 -31.59
CA PHE A 975 7.84 -0.85 -31.64
C PHE A 975 8.14 -1.41 -30.27
N PHE A 976 7.65 -2.62 -30.02
CA PHE A 976 8.03 -3.39 -28.85
C PHE A 976 8.40 -4.81 -29.25
N LEU A 977 9.66 -5.18 -28.99
CA LEU A 977 10.20 -6.50 -29.18
C LEU A 977 10.80 -7.03 -27.87
N THR A 978 11.01 -8.33 -27.85
CA THR A 978 11.61 -9.05 -26.71
C THR A 978 12.87 -9.77 -27.16
N GLY A 979 13.79 -10.01 -26.23
CA GLY A 979 14.92 -10.91 -26.46
C GLY A 979 14.69 -12.27 -25.82
N CYS A 980 15.46 -13.27 -26.26
CA CYS A 980 15.61 -14.54 -25.56
C CYS A 980 17.06 -15.01 -25.66
N THR A 981 17.41 -16.09 -24.96
CA THR A 981 18.74 -16.71 -25.05
C THR A 981 18.63 -18.02 -25.80
N ILE A 982 19.44 -18.17 -26.85
CA ILE A 982 19.52 -19.38 -27.67
C ILE A 982 21.00 -19.76 -27.79
N ASN A 983 21.35 -21.00 -27.46
CA ASN A 983 22.74 -21.49 -27.50
C ASN A 983 23.73 -20.56 -26.77
N ASN A 984 23.35 -20.05 -25.59
CA ASN A 984 24.10 -19.08 -24.77
C ASN A 984 24.35 -17.70 -25.41
N ALA A 985 23.69 -17.38 -26.53
CA ALA A 985 23.71 -16.06 -27.14
C ALA A 985 22.36 -15.35 -26.94
N PHE A 986 22.40 -14.06 -26.60
CA PHE A 986 21.21 -13.23 -26.58
C PHE A 986 20.80 -12.87 -28.02
N VAL A 987 19.54 -13.09 -28.36
CA VAL A 987 18.98 -12.77 -29.67
C VAL A 987 17.73 -11.89 -29.53
N ILE A 988 17.49 -11.05 -30.54
CA ILE A 988 16.22 -10.36 -30.70
C ILE A 988 15.22 -11.35 -31.28
N ARG A 989 14.05 -11.43 -30.66
CA ARG A 989 12.94 -12.28 -31.09
C ARG A 989 11.80 -11.41 -31.58
N VAL A 990 11.39 -11.63 -32.83
CA VAL A 990 10.27 -10.94 -33.49
C VAL A 990 9.14 -11.93 -33.66
N CYS A 991 7.93 -11.57 -33.20
CA CYS A 991 6.72 -12.34 -33.45
C CYS A 991 5.70 -11.48 -34.20
N LEU A 992 5.45 -11.81 -35.47
CA LEU A 992 4.44 -11.15 -36.29
C LEU A 992 3.15 -11.95 -36.20
N LEU A 993 2.24 -11.58 -35.30
CA LEU A 993 0.99 -12.31 -35.10
C LEU A 993 -0.26 -11.42 -35.06
N GLY A 994 -0.14 -10.22 -34.47
CA GLY A 994 -1.26 -9.31 -34.33
C GLY A 994 -1.80 -8.83 -35.68
N PHE A 995 -3.13 -8.88 -35.86
CA PHE A 995 -3.74 -8.52 -37.15
C PHE A 995 -3.57 -7.06 -37.56
N ARG A 996 -3.21 -6.16 -36.62
CA ARG A 996 -2.94 -4.73 -36.91
C ARG A 996 -1.51 -4.45 -37.37
N ALA A 997 -0.59 -5.43 -37.34
CA ALA A 997 0.78 -5.28 -37.81
C ALA A 997 0.88 -5.65 -39.29
N HIS A 998 0.89 -4.65 -40.18
CA HIS A 998 0.92 -4.86 -41.64
C HIS A 998 2.30 -4.57 -42.23
N TYR A 999 2.41 -4.72 -43.55
CA TYR A 999 3.64 -4.46 -44.31
C TYR A 999 4.34 -3.13 -43.95
N GLN A 1000 3.58 -2.05 -43.75
CA GLN A 1000 4.15 -0.75 -43.42
C GLN A 1000 4.90 -0.77 -42.08
N GLN A 1001 4.35 -1.37 -41.02
CA GLN A 1001 5.04 -1.48 -39.73
C GLN A 1001 6.32 -2.32 -39.83
N VAL A 1002 6.29 -3.39 -40.61
CA VAL A 1002 7.46 -4.24 -40.85
C VAL A 1002 8.55 -3.47 -41.60
N LYS A 1003 8.17 -2.71 -42.64
CA LYS A 1003 9.08 -1.85 -43.41
C LYS A 1003 9.70 -0.75 -42.54
N ASP A 1004 8.89 -0.09 -41.71
CA ASP A 1004 9.37 0.97 -40.81
C ASP A 1004 10.35 0.42 -39.77
N LEU A 1005 10.10 -0.78 -39.23
CA LEU A 1005 11.02 -1.46 -38.32
C LEU A 1005 12.34 -1.81 -39.02
N LEU A 1006 12.29 -2.37 -40.24
CA LEU A 1006 13.48 -2.68 -41.03
C LEU A 1006 14.31 -1.44 -41.32
N GLN A 1007 13.65 -0.34 -41.70
CA GLN A 1007 14.31 0.95 -41.95
C GLN A 1007 15.01 1.44 -40.68
N PHE A 1008 14.31 1.41 -39.54
CA PHE A 1008 14.88 1.81 -38.25
C PHE A 1008 16.09 0.94 -37.85
N ILE A 1009 16.00 -0.38 -38.03
CA ILE A 1009 17.12 -1.30 -37.77
C ILE A 1009 18.31 -0.94 -38.67
N SER A 1010 18.09 -0.80 -39.98
CA SER A 1010 19.13 -0.42 -40.95
C SER A 1010 19.83 0.88 -40.56
N ASP A 1011 19.07 1.93 -40.24
CA ASP A 1011 19.64 3.24 -39.92
C ASP A 1011 20.35 3.24 -38.56
N THR A 1012 19.83 2.49 -37.59
CA THR A 1012 20.51 2.30 -36.31
C THR A 1012 21.83 1.58 -36.49
N LEU A 1013 21.90 0.54 -37.32
CA LEU A 1013 23.14 -0.19 -37.58
C LEU A 1013 24.20 0.69 -38.26
N LYS A 1014 23.82 1.53 -39.23
CA LYS A 1014 24.75 2.50 -39.85
C LYS A 1014 25.35 3.46 -38.81
N SER A 1015 24.56 3.88 -37.82
CA SER A 1015 25.06 4.72 -36.71
C SER A 1015 25.94 3.97 -35.70
N MET A 1016 25.81 2.65 -35.61
CA MET A 1016 26.62 1.81 -34.72
C MET A 1016 27.96 1.40 -35.34
N ASP A 1017 28.07 1.41 -36.68
CA ASP A 1017 29.34 1.21 -37.41
C ASP A 1017 30.25 2.44 -37.42
N THR A 1018 29.73 3.63 -37.08
CA THR A 1018 30.47 4.90 -37.04
C THR A 1018 31.12 5.22 -35.69
N ILE A 1019 30.99 4.31 -34.71
CA ILE A 1019 31.56 4.36 -33.35
C ILE A 1019 32.47 3.15 -33.18
#